data_AF-A0A484K6X3-F1
#
_entry.id   AF-A0A484K6X3-F1
#
_cell.length_a   1.000
_cell.length_b   1.000
_cell.length_c   1.000
_cell.angle_alpha   90.00
_cell.angle_beta   90.00
_cell.angle_gamma   90.00
#
_symmetry.space_group_name_H-M   'P 1'
#
loop_
_entity.id
_entity.type
_entity.pdbx_description
1 polymer ?
#
loop_
_entity_poly.entity_id
_entity_poly.type
_entity_poly.pdbx_seq_one_letter_code
_entity_poly.pdbx_strand_id
1 'polypeptide(L)'
;MAEDGKFRIEKFDGTDFSWWRSQIEDLLVQKDLDVVLGDKPEKMSDADWAGLDRKTMSVIRRSLTKNVAFNILKEKTTKGIMDALSYMYEKPSAANKVFLITELVNIRMKEGTSVTEHINKLNSILTRLALVGIKFDDEVQALLLLSSLPDSWSGTVTSVTGSVGPDGFTFDHIRYLILGEDVRRKSSGESSGELFHVDRGRRNSRGFVSDEEVTLTCCEESNVDSWVMDSGASFHATHISEALQNLVIGDFGKVRLADDRALKVTGMGDMVLKTPVGFWTLKDVRVVPGLKKSLISVRQLDEQGHEVKFIDGQWKVVKGNLVMARGRKSGSLYMKKFVCAREKPRATGQTQDEQAWKSSRGLVRGISGSGSSRGALAKLPRRQWVRRTSIPVVGTSPENFLLSTESVFSQDVPGSGSVHQQWEPVGTGDESGADLAVTDGVDSAEFNVKTYGVKGDGTSDDSQAILKAWGEACKATTPSKLIIPAGKYMVGPMKLLGPCGNPVTFEGDGATFIAPTDLSLFKGQDGWILFYGIEGLTITGITLEGKGEIGWKTNNCKKSFSGNCKFLPINLNLGGLTNAVVKGVTSIDSKFFHMNVIQGKNVTLSDITITAPGDSENTDGIHIGRSTGVSILGATIKTGDDCVSLGDGSKQVNIENVKCGPGHGISIGSLGKYKDEQPVEGVTVKHCTLTGTTNGVRIKTWPASPEGSASGMHFEDVTMENVSNPILIDQEYCPWNQCTAGVPSKVKISDVSFKNIKGTSATKVVVKLACSKGVPCEKVEVGDINLEYHGTNGIAISECSNVKPTLSGKQSPAVCDGAGGGAAAPA
;
A
#
# COMPACT_ATOMS: atom_id res chain seq x y z
N MET A 1 14.85 -16.11 20.01
CA MET A 1 15.63 -15.57 21.16
C MET A 1 17.11 -15.70 20.85
N ALA A 2 17.91 -14.70 21.22
CA ALA A 2 19.35 -14.81 21.32
C ALA A 2 19.79 -14.04 22.57
N GLU A 3 19.79 -14.72 23.71
CA GLU A 3 20.61 -14.30 24.85
C GLU A 3 22.08 -14.60 24.53
N ASP A 4 23.00 -13.87 25.17
CA ASP A 4 24.40 -13.66 24.78
C ASP A 4 24.59 -13.01 23.40
N GLY A 5 25.10 -11.76 23.42
CA GLY A 5 25.42 -10.95 22.24
C GLY A 5 26.62 -11.44 21.41
N LYS A 6 26.57 -12.68 20.94
CA LYS A 6 27.47 -13.28 19.96
C LYS A 6 26.64 -13.85 18.82
N PHE A 7 26.64 -13.16 17.68
CA PHE A 7 26.07 -13.70 16.44
C PHE A 7 26.68 -15.09 16.17
N ARG A 8 25.82 -16.10 16.11
CA ARG A 8 26.21 -17.50 15.94
C ARG A 8 25.79 -17.96 14.55
N ILE A 9 26.74 -17.90 13.62
CA ILE A 9 26.56 -18.42 12.26
C ILE A 9 26.41 -19.95 12.34
N GLU A 10 25.41 -20.47 11.63
CA GLU A 10 25.18 -21.90 11.51
C GLU A 10 26.29 -22.57 10.69
N LYS A 11 26.51 -23.85 10.92
CA LYS A 11 27.56 -24.57 10.19
C LYS A 11 27.07 -24.94 8.80
N PHE A 12 27.76 -24.49 7.76
CA PHE A 12 27.43 -24.84 6.38
C PHE A 12 27.55 -26.36 6.16
N ASP A 13 26.44 -26.93 5.71
CA ASP A 13 26.21 -28.34 5.46
C ASP A 13 26.15 -28.68 3.95
N GLY A 14 26.16 -27.64 3.10
CA GLY A 14 25.96 -27.73 1.66
C GLY A 14 24.74 -26.94 1.17
N THR A 15 23.85 -26.52 2.08
CA THR A 15 22.65 -25.74 1.75
C THR A 15 22.91 -24.23 1.78
N ASP A 16 22.32 -23.52 0.82
CA ASP A 16 22.42 -22.05 0.64
C ASP A 16 23.83 -21.45 0.83
N PHE A 17 24.76 -21.88 -0.03
CA PHE A 17 26.14 -21.39 -0.03
C PHE A 17 26.24 -19.86 -0.17
N SER A 18 25.34 -19.23 -0.93
CA SER A 18 25.35 -17.78 -1.13
C SER A 18 25.03 -17.04 0.18
N TRP A 19 23.99 -17.46 0.90
CA TRP A 19 23.66 -16.90 2.21
C TRP A 19 24.75 -17.12 3.24
N TRP A 20 25.23 -18.36 3.40
CA TRP A 20 26.31 -18.66 4.35
C TRP A 20 27.59 -17.88 4.02
N ARG A 21 27.93 -17.76 2.74
CA ARG A 21 29.10 -17.00 2.29
C ARG A 21 29.00 -15.54 2.71
N SER A 22 27.85 -14.90 2.50
CA SER A 22 27.60 -13.53 2.95
C SER A 22 27.82 -13.39 4.47
N GLN A 23 27.23 -14.30 5.26
CA GLN A 23 27.39 -14.27 6.73
C GLN A 23 28.85 -14.43 7.17
N ILE A 24 29.63 -15.25 6.46
CA ILE A 24 31.06 -15.43 6.74
C ILE A 24 31.88 -14.22 6.33
N GLU A 25 31.61 -13.62 5.17
CA GLU A 25 32.26 -12.39 4.73
C GLU A 25 32.01 -11.26 5.77
N ASP A 26 30.77 -11.10 6.25
CA ASP A 26 30.43 -10.17 7.35
C ASP A 26 31.19 -10.47 8.65
N LEU A 27 31.32 -11.74 9.04
CA LEU A 27 32.07 -12.14 10.24
C LEU A 27 33.58 -11.85 10.12
N LEU A 28 34.13 -11.91 8.91
CA LEU A 28 35.52 -11.59 8.65
C LEU A 28 35.76 -10.08 8.66
N VAL A 29 34.84 -9.28 8.12
CA VAL A 29 34.84 -7.81 8.26
C VAL A 29 34.78 -7.41 9.74
N GLN A 30 33.90 -8.01 10.55
CA GLN A 30 33.82 -7.78 12.00
C GLN A 30 35.09 -8.19 12.79
N LYS A 31 36.06 -8.84 12.15
CA LYS A 31 37.31 -9.32 12.77
C LYS A 31 38.57 -8.69 12.17
N ASP A 32 38.44 -7.75 11.24
CA ASP A 32 39.54 -7.20 10.45
C ASP A 32 40.33 -8.32 9.71
N LEU A 33 39.60 -9.30 9.16
CA LEU A 33 40.11 -10.53 8.55
C LEU A 33 39.64 -10.75 7.10
N ASP A 34 38.86 -9.83 6.54
CA ASP A 34 38.33 -9.84 5.17
C ASP A 34 39.44 -9.71 4.10
N VAL A 35 40.51 -8.98 4.42
CA VAL A 35 41.64 -8.70 3.49
C VAL A 35 42.26 -9.95 2.85
N VAL A 36 42.21 -11.12 3.50
CA VAL A 36 42.77 -12.38 2.97
C VAL A 36 41.83 -13.16 2.03
N LEU A 37 40.65 -12.62 1.74
CA LEU A 37 39.81 -13.05 0.62
C LEU A 37 40.36 -12.51 -0.72
N GLY A 38 41.11 -11.40 -0.68
CA GLY A 38 41.80 -10.80 -1.82
C GLY A 38 43.24 -11.30 -2.00
N ASP A 39 43.97 -10.61 -2.88
CA ASP A 39 45.42 -10.84 -3.07
C ASP A 39 46.27 -10.08 -2.04
N LYS A 40 47.45 -10.61 -1.71
CA LYS A 40 48.33 -10.03 -0.68
C LYS A 40 48.73 -8.59 -1.03
N PRO A 41 48.44 -7.58 -0.18
CA PRO A 41 48.90 -6.21 -0.41
C PRO A 41 50.43 -6.13 -0.47
N GLU A 42 50.97 -5.40 -1.45
CA GLU A 42 52.43 -5.25 -1.67
C GLU A 42 53.20 -4.79 -0.42
N LYS A 43 52.55 -3.98 0.43
CA LYS A 43 53.13 -3.39 1.64
C LYS A 43 53.08 -4.30 2.88
N MET A 44 52.52 -5.51 2.78
CA MET A 44 52.39 -6.44 3.90
C MET A 44 53.48 -7.52 3.86
N SER A 45 54.08 -7.80 5.03
CA SER A 45 55.09 -8.86 5.17
C SER A 45 54.45 -10.25 4.98
N ASP A 46 55.25 -11.22 4.51
CA ASP A 46 54.77 -12.59 4.32
C ASP A 46 54.42 -13.28 5.64
N ALA A 47 55.08 -12.90 6.74
CA ALA A 47 54.80 -13.42 8.07
C ALA A 47 53.46 -12.92 8.61
N ASP A 48 53.15 -11.64 8.42
CA ASP A 48 51.87 -11.04 8.84
C ASP A 48 50.72 -11.59 8.00
N TRP A 49 50.90 -11.69 6.68
CA TRP A 49 49.91 -12.28 5.77
C TRP A 49 49.63 -13.75 6.13
N ALA A 50 50.65 -14.57 6.35
CA ALA A 50 50.48 -15.96 6.79
C ALA A 50 49.83 -16.07 8.18
N GLY A 51 49.98 -15.05 9.03
CA GLY A 51 49.32 -14.93 10.32
C GLY A 51 47.82 -14.62 10.19
N LEU A 52 47.44 -13.71 9.30
CA LEU A 52 46.04 -13.39 8.99
C LEU A 52 45.34 -14.54 8.26
N ASP A 53 45.96 -15.08 7.22
CA ASP A 53 45.42 -16.20 6.43
C ASP A 53 45.09 -17.40 7.32
N ARG A 54 46.02 -17.80 8.21
CA ARG A 54 45.80 -18.89 9.16
C ARG A 54 44.66 -18.62 10.15
N LYS A 55 44.44 -17.37 10.57
CA LYS A 55 43.29 -16.99 11.42
C LYS A 55 41.98 -17.14 10.66
N THR A 56 41.91 -16.63 9.43
CA THR A 56 40.70 -16.70 8.60
C THR A 56 40.36 -18.14 8.19
N MET A 57 41.35 -18.93 7.77
CA MET A 57 41.18 -20.37 7.54
C MET A 57 40.61 -21.09 8.77
N SER A 58 40.99 -20.68 9.99
CA SER A 58 40.45 -21.25 11.23
C SER A 58 38.99 -20.86 11.47
N VAL A 59 38.60 -19.61 11.16
CA VAL A 59 37.20 -19.17 11.22
C VAL A 59 36.34 -19.99 10.25
N ILE A 60 36.73 -20.04 8.98
CA ILE A 60 35.99 -20.76 7.93
C ILE A 60 35.90 -22.25 8.25
N ARG A 61 37.02 -22.92 8.59
CA ARG A 61 36.98 -24.36 8.94
C ARG A 61 36.12 -24.67 10.17
N ARG A 62 35.87 -23.71 11.06
CA ARG A 62 34.99 -23.89 12.22
C ARG A 62 33.51 -23.62 11.91
N SER A 63 33.20 -22.86 10.86
CA SER A 63 31.83 -22.63 10.36
C SER A 63 31.38 -23.64 9.29
N LEU A 64 32.17 -24.70 9.04
CA LEU A 64 31.78 -25.85 8.22
C LEU A 64 31.31 -27.04 9.08
N THR A 65 30.39 -27.83 8.54
CA THR A 65 30.14 -29.21 9.00
C THR A 65 31.30 -30.13 8.62
N LYS A 66 31.37 -31.32 9.24
CA LYS A 66 32.42 -32.31 8.93
C LYS A 66 32.43 -32.68 7.45
N ASN A 67 31.26 -32.93 6.87
CA ASN A 67 31.10 -33.41 5.50
C ASN A 67 31.62 -32.40 4.47
N VAL A 68 31.30 -31.11 4.63
CA VAL A 68 31.84 -30.06 3.75
C VAL A 68 33.33 -29.83 4.00
N ALA A 69 33.77 -29.86 5.26
CA ALA A 69 35.18 -29.66 5.61
C ALA A 69 36.12 -30.72 5.00
N PHE A 70 35.67 -31.97 4.80
CA PHE A 70 36.45 -33.01 4.13
C PHE A 70 36.87 -32.61 2.70
N ASN A 71 35.99 -31.91 1.97
CA ASN A 71 36.21 -31.56 0.57
C ASN A 71 37.31 -30.51 0.36
N ILE A 72 37.60 -29.70 1.39
CA ILE A 72 38.60 -28.62 1.35
C ILE A 72 39.91 -28.95 2.09
N LEU A 73 40.11 -30.20 2.54
CA LEU A 73 41.28 -30.59 3.35
C LEU A 73 42.62 -30.36 2.67
N LYS A 74 42.65 -30.37 1.33
CA LYS A 74 43.87 -30.17 0.53
C LYS A 74 44.26 -28.69 0.43
N GLU A 75 43.33 -27.78 0.70
CA GLU A 75 43.53 -26.34 0.51
C GLU A 75 44.38 -25.74 1.64
N LYS A 76 45.41 -24.99 1.22
CA LYS A 76 46.44 -24.44 2.13
C LYS A 76 46.31 -22.95 2.43
N THR A 77 45.37 -22.26 1.77
CA THR A 77 45.10 -20.82 1.93
C THR A 77 43.60 -20.56 2.06
N THR A 78 43.23 -19.40 2.60
CA THR A 78 41.83 -18.92 2.67
C THR A 78 41.21 -18.86 1.28
N LYS A 79 41.91 -18.23 0.32
CA LYS A 79 41.46 -18.08 -1.06
C LYS A 79 41.19 -19.43 -1.72
N GLY A 80 42.09 -20.41 -1.58
CA GLY A 80 41.89 -21.77 -2.09
C GLY A 80 40.69 -22.48 -1.47
N ILE A 81 40.43 -22.31 -0.17
CA ILE A 81 39.22 -22.82 0.48
C ILE A 81 37.95 -22.21 -0.13
N MET A 82 37.91 -20.88 -0.30
CA MET A 82 36.73 -20.19 -0.84
C MET A 82 36.51 -20.52 -2.32
N ASP A 83 37.58 -20.59 -3.12
CA ASP A 83 37.53 -20.99 -4.53
C ASP A 83 37.02 -22.44 -4.69
N ALA A 84 37.46 -23.37 -3.83
CA ALA A 84 36.99 -24.75 -3.83
C ALA A 84 35.51 -24.85 -3.46
N LEU A 85 35.05 -24.12 -2.43
CA LEU A 85 33.63 -24.09 -2.04
C LEU A 85 32.76 -23.46 -3.15
N SER A 86 33.19 -22.34 -3.73
CA SER A 86 32.52 -21.71 -4.88
C SER A 86 32.46 -22.67 -6.08
N TYR A 87 33.52 -23.40 -6.39
CA TYR A 87 33.51 -24.40 -7.46
C TYR A 87 32.52 -25.56 -7.22
N MET A 88 32.33 -25.96 -5.96
CA MET A 88 31.42 -27.04 -5.57
C MET A 88 29.95 -26.62 -5.50
N TYR A 89 29.65 -25.39 -5.07
CA TYR A 89 28.28 -24.98 -4.71
C TYR A 89 27.74 -23.77 -5.49
N GLU A 90 28.59 -22.99 -6.16
CA GLU A 90 28.23 -21.76 -6.89
C GLU A 90 28.36 -21.95 -8.42
N LYS A 91 29.42 -22.65 -8.88
CA LYS A 91 29.66 -22.89 -10.31
C LYS A 91 28.83 -24.05 -10.86
N PRO A 92 28.52 -24.08 -12.17
CA PRO A 92 27.78 -25.17 -12.83
C PRO A 92 28.64 -26.43 -13.06
N SER A 93 29.42 -26.83 -12.07
CA SER A 93 30.27 -28.02 -12.11
C SER A 93 29.44 -29.31 -12.10
N ALA A 94 30.00 -30.40 -12.63
CA ALA A 94 29.33 -31.71 -12.59
C ALA A 94 29.02 -32.17 -11.14
N ALA A 95 29.88 -31.82 -10.18
CA ALA A 95 29.66 -32.10 -8.77
C ALA A 95 28.44 -31.33 -8.22
N ASN A 96 28.30 -30.03 -8.53
CA ASN A 96 27.14 -29.23 -8.12
C ASN A 96 25.84 -29.77 -8.74
N LYS A 97 25.88 -30.14 -10.03
CA LYS A 97 24.74 -30.76 -10.73
C LYS A 97 24.30 -32.08 -10.08
N VAL A 98 25.26 -32.96 -9.76
CA VAL A 98 24.97 -34.22 -9.06
C VAL A 98 24.43 -33.97 -7.65
N PHE A 99 25.00 -33.02 -6.91
CA PHE A 99 24.50 -32.62 -5.59
C PHE A 99 23.05 -32.12 -5.64
N LEU A 100 22.73 -31.17 -6.53
CA LEU A 100 21.40 -30.60 -6.67
C LEU A 100 20.36 -31.62 -7.15
N ILE A 101 20.71 -32.52 -8.07
CA ILE A 101 19.84 -33.63 -8.48
C ILE A 101 19.63 -34.62 -7.34
N THR A 102 20.66 -34.90 -6.53
CA THR A 102 20.54 -35.74 -5.33
C THR A 102 19.64 -35.07 -4.29
N GLU A 103 19.72 -33.74 -4.12
CA GLU A 103 18.84 -32.96 -3.25
C GLU A 103 17.38 -33.02 -3.73
N LEU A 104 17.14 -32.86 -5.04
CA LEU A 104 15.82 -32.95 -5.67
C LEU A 104 15.19 -34.34 -5.53
N VAL A 105 15.93 -35.40 -5.85
CA VAL A 105 15.40 -36.78 -5.83
C VAL A 105 15.07 -37.23 -4.39
N ASN A 106 15.84 -36.77 -3.41
CA ASN A 106 15.62 -37.10 -2.00
C ASN A 106 14.67 -36.12 -1.28
N ILE A 107 14.07 -35.13 -1.96
CA ILE A 107 13.11 -34.24 -1.31
C ILE A 107 11.80 -34.99 -1.01
N ARG A 108 11.46 -35.05 0.27
CA ARG A 108 10.22 -35.65 0.79
C ARG A 108 9.73 -34.81 1.95
N MET A 109 8.46 -34.44 1.89
CA MET A 109 7.75 -33.80 2.99
C MET A 109 7.55 -34.85 4.09
N LYS A 110 7.80 -34.48 5.35
CA LYS A 110 7.52 -35.37 6.48
C LYS A 110 6.09 -35.15 6.95
N GLU A 111 5.47 -36.19 7.50
CA GLU A 111 4.15 -36.07 8.13
C GLU A 111 4.16 -34.95 9.19
N GLY A 112 3.12 -34.12 9.17
CA GLY A 112 2.98 -32.95 10.05
C GLY A 112 3.88 -31.74 9.76
N THR A 113 4.70 -31.74 8.70
CA THR A 113 5.50 -30.54 8.33
C THR A 113 4.72 -29.56 7.45
N SER A 114 5.17 -28.30 7.43
CA SER A 114 4.50 -27.22 6.70
C SER A 114 4.60 -27.42 5.18
N VAL A 115 3.44 -27.58 4.53
CA VAL A 115 3.33 -27.71 3.07
C VAL A 115 3.97 -26.54 2.34
N THR A 116 3.77 -25.31 2.84
CA THR A 116 4.38 -24.09 2.30
C THR A 116 5.91 -24.11 2.38
N GLU A 117 6.47 -24.59 3.51
CA GLU A 117 7.92 -24.68 3.69
C GLU A 117 8.54 -25.72 2.75
N HIS A 118 7.90 -26.88 2.60
CA HIS A 118 8.30 -27.93 1.66
C HIS A 118 8.26 -27.46 0.20
N ILE A 119 7.19 -26.78 -0.21
CA ILE A 119 7.06 -26.17 -1.54
C ILE A 119 8.18 -25.13 -1.77
N ASN A 120 8.47 -24.27 -0.80
CA ASN A 120 9.55 -23.30 -0.91
C ASN A 120 10.93 -23.96 -1.05
N LYS A 121 11.17 -25.08 -0.34
CA LYS A 121 12.39 -25.87 -0.48
C LYS A 121 12.51 -26.50 -1.87
N LEU A 122 11.43 -27.07 -2.41
CA LEU A 122 11.39 -27.60 -3.77
C LEU A 122 11.71 -26.50 -4.81
N ASN A 123 11.07 -25.33 -4.69
CA ASN A 123 11.30 -24.17 -5.55
C ASN A 123 12.76 -23.70 -5.53
N SER A 124 13.39 -23.67 -4.36
CA SER A 124 14.81 -23.32 -4.21
C SER A 124 15.71 -24.29 -4.99
N ILE A 125 15.47 -25.60 -4.88
CA ILE A 125 16.25 -26.62 -5.60
C ILE A 125 16.02 -26.52 -7.12
N LEU A 126 14.78 -26.36 -7.58
CA LEU A 126 14.45 -26.19 -9.00
C LEU A 126 15.09 -24.93 -9.59
N THR A 127 15.10 -23.83 -8.84
CA THR A 127 15.76 -22.57 -9.24
C THR A 127 17.28 -22.75 -9.33
N ARG A 128 17.91 -23.39 -8.34
CA ARG A 128 19.36 -23.70 -8.33
C ARG A 128 19.74 -24.64 -9.49
N LEU A 129 18.88 -25.60 -9.84
CA LEU A 129 19.06 -26.46 -11.02
C LEU A 129 18.99 -25.68 -12.33
N ALA A 130 18.02 -24.76 -12.46
CA ALA A 130 17.90 -23.89 -13.63
C ALA A 130 19.14 -23.00 -13.82
N LEU A 131 19.71 -22.47 -12.73
CA LEU A 131 20.95 -21.67 -12.75
C LEU A 131 22.18 -22.47 -13.22
N VAL A 132 22.27 -23.77 -12.91
CA VAL A 132 23.32 -24.65 -13.46
C VAL A 132 22.99 -25.22 -14.85
N GLY A 133 21.91 -24.77 -15.47
CA GLY A 133 21.50 -25.16 -16.82
C GLY A 133 20.76 -26.50 -16.91
N ILE A 134 20.12 -26.94 -15.82
CA ILE A 134 19.18 -28.07 -15.82
C ILE A 134 17.78 -27.51 -15.59
N LYS A 135 16.94 -27.53 -16.63
CA LYS A 135 15.54 -27.09 -16.54
C LYS A 135 14.62 -28.30 -16.62
N PHE A 136 13.50 -28.21 -15.92
CA PHE A 136 12.40 -29.18 -15.98
C PHE A 136 11.17 -28.46 -16.52
N ASP A 137 10.40 -29.11 -17.38
CA ASP A 137 9.12 -28.58 -17.83
C ASP A 137 8.11 -28.55 -16.67
N ASP A 138 7.13 -27.65 -16.74
CA ASP A 138 6.19 -27.39 -15.63
C ASP A 138 5.41 -28.64 -15.21
N GLU A 139 5.13 -29.56 -16.14
CA GLU A 139 4.55 -30.88 -15.88
C GLU A 139 5.47 -31.74 -15.00
N VAL A 140 6.77 -31.80 -15.33
CA VAL A 140 7.74 -32.56 -14.55
C VAL A 140 7.92 -31.94 -13.16
N GLN A 141 7.94 -30.62 -13.06
CA GLN A 141 7.95 -29.92 -11.76
C GLN A 141 6.70 -30.24 -10.93
N ALA A 142 5.52 -30.27 -11.56
CA ALA A 142 4.25 -30.63 -10.92
C ALA A 142 4.23 -32.07 -10.39
N LEU A 143 4.72 -33.02 -11.19
CA LEU A 143 4.86 -34.43 -10.81
C LEU A 143 5.90 -34.62 -9.68
N LEU A 144 6.99 -33.85 -9.69
CA LEU A 144 7.97 -33.82 -8.59
C LEU A 144 7.35 -33.31 -7.29
N LEU A 145 6.48 -32.29 -7.33
CA LEU A 145 5.75 -31.84 -6.15
C LEU A 145 4.81 -32.94 -5.62
N LEU A 146 3.93 -33.49 -6.48
CA LEU A 146 2.96 -34.51 -6.06
C LEU A 146 3.64 -35.77 -5.49
N SER A 147 4.72 -36.24 -6.12
CA SER A 147 5.49 -37.41 -5.66
C SER A 147 6.38 -37.15 -4.43
N SER A 148 6.48 -35.90 -3.98
CA SER A 148 7.26 -35.52 -2.78
C SER A 148 6.41 -35.37 -1.50
N LEU A 149 5.08 -35.43 -1.62
CA LEU A 149 4.13 -35.45 -0.51
C LEU A 149 4.12 -36.82 0.20
N PRO A 150 3.72 -36.91 1.48
CA PRO A 150 3.72 -38.16 2.23
C PRO A 150 2.40 -38.93 2.05
N ASP A 151 2.33 -40.16 2.55
CA ASP A 151 1.20 -41.07 2.28
C ASP A 151 -0.16 -40.55 2.76
N SER A 152 -0.21 -39.70 3.82
CA SER A 152 -1.45 -39.04 4.26
C SER A 152 -2.05 -38.06 3.23
N TRP A 153 -1.31 -37.72 2.17
CA TRP A 153 -1.75 -36.88 1.06
C TRP A 153 -2.16 -37.67 -0.18
N SER A 154 -2.04 -39.00 -0.18
CA SER A 154 -2.42 -39.88 -1.30
C SER A 154 -3.83 -39.61 -1.86
N GLY A 155 -4.85 -39.47 -1.01
CA GLY A 155 -6.21 -39.14 -1.44
C GLY A 155 -6.32 -37.76 -2.12
N THR A 156 -5.54 -36.78 -1.66
CA THR A 156 -5.44 -35.46 -2.31
C THR A 156 -4.75 -35.57 -3.66
N VAL A 157 -3.64 -36.33 -3.75
CA VAL A 157 -2.93 -36.56 -5.02
C VAL A 157 -3.89 -37.18 -6.03
N THR A 158 -4.66 -38.21 -5.66
CA THR A 158 -5.68 -38.82 -6.53
C THR A 158 -6.79 -37.84 -6.92
N SER A 159 -7.27 -37.01 -6.00
CA SER A 159 -8.29 -35.99 -6.32
C SER A 159 -7.76 -34.93 -7.28
N VAL A 160 -6.51 -34.50 -7.11
CA VAL A 160 -5.85 -33.51 -7.96
C VAL A 160 -5.60 -34.09 -9.35
N THR A 161 -4.99 -35.27 -9.46
CA THR A 161 -4.71 -35.92 -10.76
C THR A 161 -5.99 -36.34 -11.50
N GLY A 162 -7.08 -36.65 -10.79
CA GLY A 162 -8.39 -36.90 -11.39
C GLY A 162 -9.16 -35.64 -11.84
N SER A 163 -8.84 -34.48 -11.25
CA SER A 163 -9.47 -33.19 -11.61
C SER A 163 -8.77 -32.44 -12.75
N VAL A 164 -7.48 -32.72 -12.95
CA VAL A 164 -6.63 -32.07 -13.95
C VAL A 164 -6.58 -32.96 -15.20
N GLY A 165 -7.07 -32.44 -16.33
CA GLY A 165 -6.99 -33.14 -17.62
C GLY A 165 -5.54 -33.37 -18.08
N PRO A 166 -5.31 -34.19 -19.13
CA PRO A 166 -3.97 -34.60 -19.54
C PRO A 166 -3.01 -33.43 -19.81
N ASP A 167 -3.51 -32.31 -20.36
CA ASP A 167 -2.71 -31.13 -20.68
C ASP A 167 -2.67 -30.06 -19.56
N GLY A 168 -3.24 -30.35 -18.37
CA GLY A 168 -3.46 -29.37 -17.30
C GLY A 168 -2.37 -29.31 -16.21
N PHE A 169 -1.35 -30.17 -16.28
CA PHE A 169 -0.29 -30.28 -15.26
C PHE A 169 0.71 -29.12 -15.35
N THR A 170 0.34 -27.96 -14.81
CA THR A 170 1.26 -26.84 -14.59
C THR A 170 1.65 -26.74 -13.12
N PHE A 171 2.91 -26.44 -12.84
CA PHE A 171 3.45 -26.39 -11.49
C PHE A 171 2.68 -25.42 -10.57
N ASP A 172 2.39 -24.20 -11.04
CA ASP A 172 1.65 -23.20 -10.27
C ASP A 172 0.21 -23.64 -9.95
N HIS A 173 -0.47 -24.33 -10.87
CA HIS A 173 -1.84 -24.82 -10.65
C HIS A 173 -1.87 -25.94 -9.60
N ILE A 174 -0.95 -26.91 -9.70
CA ILE A 174 -0.83 -27.98 -8.71
C ILE A 174 -0.40 -27.43 -7.35
N ARG A 175 0.54 -26.46 -7.31
CA ARG A 175 0.92 -25.75 -6.10
C ARG A 175 -0.29 -25.09 -5.42
N TYR A 176 -1.15 -24.42 -6.20
CA TYR A 176 -2.37 -23.79 -5.69
C TYR A 176 -3.35 -24.82 -5.09
N LEU A 177 -3.60 -25.94 -5.77
CA LEU A 177 -4.50 -26.99 -5.26
C LEU A 177 -3.99 -27.63 -3.96
N ILE A 178 -2.68 -27.89 -3.87
CA ILE A 178 -2.04 -28.45 -2.67
C ILE A 178 -2.07 -27.45 -1.49
N LEU A 179 -1.86 -26.16 -1.73
CA LEU A 179 -2.01 -25.11 -0.70
C LEU A 179 -3.48 -24.93 -0.27
N GLY A 180 -4.43 -25.03 -1.20
CA GLY A 180 -5.87 -24.99 -0.88
C GLY A 180 -6.30 -26.15 0.02
N GLU A 181 -5.79 -27.35 -0.25
CA GLU A 181 -6.00 -28.52 0.62
C GLU A 181 -5.32 -28.38 1.98
N ASP A 182 -4.11 -27.80 2.06
CA ASP A 182 -3.43 -27.53 3.33
C ASP A 182 -4.27 -26.61 4.23
N VAL A 183 -4.80 -25.51 3.65
CA VAL A 183 -5.75 -24.63 4.33
C VAL A 183 -7.02 -25.38 4.74
N ARG A 184 -7.58 -26.23 3.88
CA ARG A 184 -8.77 -27.03 4.21
C ARG A 184 -8.49 -27.95 5.40
N ARG A 185 -7.40 -28.73 5.36
CA ARG A 185 -6.99 -29.67 6.42
C ARG A 185 -6.74 -28.95 7.75
N LYS A 186 -6.08 -27.78 7.72
CA LYS A 186 -5.89 -26.91 8.91
C LYS A 186 -7.21 -26.37 9.46
N SER A 187 -8.18 -26.05 8.60
CA SER A 187 -9.50 -25.57 9.02
C SER A 187 -10.44 -26.66 9.53
N SER A 188 -10.24 -27.92 9.12
CA SER A 188 -11.13 -29.05 9.45
C SER A 188 -10.72 -29.84 10.70
N GLY A 189 -9.56 -29.55 11.29
CA GLY A 189 -9.27 -29.91 12.68
C GLY A 189 -9.25 -31.40 13.04
N GLU A 190 -9.04 -32.34 12.09
CA GLU A 190 -8.88 -33.75 12.47
C GLU A 190 -8.01 -34.59 11.53
N SER A 191 -7.55 -35.70 12.12
CA SER A 191 -6.74 -36.78 11.55
C SER A 191 -7.46 -37.54 10.43
N SER A 192 -6.70 -38.29 9.64
CA SER A 192 -7.17 -39.17 8.56
C SER A 192 -8.26 -40.16 8.98
N GLY A 193 -9.38 -40.22 8.24
CA GLY A 193 -10.41 -41.24 8.41
C GLY A 193 -11.62 -41.10 7.47
N GLU A 194 -11.62 -41.87 6.39
CA GLU A 194 -12.77 -42.38 5.61
C GLU A 194 -13.96 -41.47 5.19
N LEU A 195 -14.05 -41.32 3.86
CA LEU A 195 -15.25 -41.05 3.04
C LEU A 195 -16.49 -41.88 3.44
N PHE A 196 -17.67 -41.26 3.61
CA PHE A 196 -18.95 -41.92 3.24
C PHE A 196 -20.09 -40.99 2.77
N HIS A 197 -20.74 -41.50 1.71
CA HIS A 197 -21.96 -41.15 0.97
C HIS A 197 -23.06 -40.23 1.53
N VAL A 198 -23.70 -39.55 0.56
CA VAL A 198 -25.02 -38.89 0.62
C VAL A 198 -26.16 -39.90 0.74
N ASP A 199 -27.09 -39.74 1.71
CA ASP A 199 -28.52 -40.05 1.49
C ASP A 199 -29.51 -39.34 2.45
N ARG A 200 -30.81 -39.50 2.20
CA ARG A 200 -31.94 -38.69 2.68
C ARG A 200 -32.63 -39.16 3.98
N GLY A 201 -32.59 -38.32 5.01
CA GLY A 201 -33.81 -37.80 5.70
C GLY A 201 -34.50 -38.53 6.87
N ARG A 202 -35.28 -37.72 7.61
CA ARG A 202 -36.40 -37.99 8.56
C ARG A 202 -36.12 -37.97 10.09
N ARG A 203 -37.09 -37.42 10.86
CA ARG A 203 -37.07 -37.05 12.30
C ARG A 203 -37.29 -38.23 13.27
N ASN A 204 -36.67 -38.20 14.48
CA ASN A 204 -37.38 -37.90 15.76
C ASN A 204 -36.53 -37.88 17.07
N SER A 205 -36.62 -36.75 17.81
CA SER A 205 -36.87 -36.58 19.28
C SER A 205 -36.11 -37.31 20.43
N ARG A 206 -35.54 -36.49 21.35
CA ARG A 206 -35.13 -36.74 22.79
C ARG A 206 -33.95 -37.72 22.99
N GLY A 207 -32.89 -37.55 23.78
CA GLY A 207 -32.32 -36.55 24.73
C GLY A 207 -30.90 -37.06 25.16
N PHE A 208 -30.15 -36.55 26.16
CA PHE A 208 -30.33 -35.44 27.11
C PHE A 208 -28.98 -35.05 27.78
N VAL A 209 -28.56 -33.77 27.70
CA VAL A 209 -27.55 -33.01 28.52
C VAL A 209 -26.18 -33.64 28.90
N SER A 210 -25.08 -33.00 28.45
CA SER A 210 -24.07 -32.36 29.32
C SER A 210 -23.30 -31.28 28.55
N ASP A 211 -22.79 -30.26 29.25
CA ASP A 211 -22.25 -29.03 28.65
C ASP A 211 -20.94 -29.22 27.86
N GLU A 212 -20.87 -28.65 26.65
CA GLU A 212 -19.65 -28.06 26.11
C GLU A 212 -19.92 -26.63 25.66
N GLU A 213 -18.97 -25.76 25.97
CA GLU A 213 -19.14 -24.31 26.05
C GLU A 213 -19.12 -23.67 24.65
N VAL A 214 -20.27 -23.16 24.18
CA VAL A 214 -20.33 -22.38 22.93
C VAL A 214 -19.64 -21.04 23.15
N THR A 215 -18.31 -21.05 22.99
CA THR A 215 -17.48 -19.86 23.06
C THR A 215 -17.80 -18.99 21.86
N LEU A 216 -18.59 -17.94 22.11
CA LEU A 216 -18.89 -16.87 21.16
C LEU A 216 -17.61 -16.05 20.94
N THR A 217 -16.73 -16.53 20.07
CA THR A 217 -15.46 -15.89 19.71
C THR A 217 -15.74 -14.55 19.03
N CYS A 218 -15.88 -13.52 19.86
CA CYS A 218 -15.93 -12.13 19.46
C CYS A 218 -14.56 -11.74 18.86
N CYS A 219 -14.59 -10.89 17.84
CA CYS A 219 -13.44 -10.59 17.00
C CYS A 219 -12.17 -10.22 17.79
N GLU A 220 -11.03 -10.76 17.37
CA GLU A 220 -9.71 -10.29 17.78
C GLU A 220 -9.51 -8.78 17.50
N GLU A 221 -8.56 -8.21 18.23
CA GLU A 221 -8.69 -6.87 18.76
C GLU A 221 -8.46 -5.76 17.71
N SER A 222 -9.35 -4.76 17.72
CA SER A 222 -8.95 -3.40 17.37
C SER A 222 -9.45 -2.44 18.45
N ASN A 223 -8.54 -1.62 18.97
CA ASN A 223 -8.75 -0.73 20.10
C ASN A 223 -9.44 0.58 19.64
N VAL A 224 -10.53 0.44 18.89
CA VAL A 224 -11.30 1.53 18.30
C VAL A 224 -12.76 1.36 18.67
N ASP A 225 -13.41 2.45 19.07
CA ASP A 225 -14.76 2.48 19.66
C ASP A 225 -15.86 2.07 18.67
N SER A 226 -16.00 0.76 18.51
CA SER A 226 -17.02 0.12 17.71
C SER A 226 -18.31 -0.04 18.51
N TRP A 227 -19.41 0.50 17.98
CA TRP A 227 -20.75 0.26 18.51
C TRP A 227 -21.35 -0.99 17.88
N VAL A 228 -22.01 -1.81 18.71
CA VAL A 228 -22.71 -3.04 18.29
C VAL A 228 -24.22 -2.78 18.29
N MET A 229 -24.91 -3.11 17.20
CA MET A 229 -26.38 -3.16 17.19
C MET A 229 -26.83 -4.44 17.90
N ASP A 230 -27.53 -4.30 19.02
CA ASP A 230 -27.91 -5.42 19.89
C ASP A 230 -29.40 -5.37 20.25
N SER A 231 -30.11 -6.47 20.00
CA SER A 231 -31.51 -6.65 20.38
C SER A 231 -31.71 -7.23 21.78
N GLY A 232 -30.66 -7.77 22.41
CA GLY A 232 -30.66 -8.17 23.82
C GLY A 232 -30.39 -7.01 24.79
N ALA A 233 -29.70 -5.96 24.33
CA ALA A 233 -29.49 -4.75 25.12
C ALA A 233 -30.81 -4.05 25.45
N SER A 234 -31.08 -3.82 26.74
CA SER A 234 -32.29 -3.10 27.20
C SER A 234 -32.21 -1.58 27.04
N PHE A 235 -31.02 -1.02 26.81
CA PHE A 235 -30.78 0.40 26.57
C PHE A 235 -29.44 0.62 25.85
N HIS A 236 -29.27 1.78 25.23
CA HIS A 236 -27.99 2.28 24.74
C HIS A 236 -27.00 2.37 25.91
N ALA A 237 -25.81 1.80 25.74
CA ALA A 237 -24.80 1.76 26.78
C ALA A 237 -23.41 2.01 26.21
N THR A 238 -22.57 2.72 26.95
CA THR A 238 -21.17 2.98 26.59
C THR A 238 -20.29 2.99 27.84
N HIS A 239 -19.01 2.74 27.66
CA HIS A 239 -18.00 2.92 28.71
C HIS A 239 -17.38 4.34 28.69
N ILE A 240 -17.68 5.13 27.66
CA ILE A 240 -17.08 6.45 27.39
C ILE A 240 -18.00 7.54 27.92
N SER A 241 -17.55 8.27 28.95
CA SER A 241 -18.34 9.36 29.54
C SER A 241 -18.11 10.70 28.81
N GLU A 242 -16.91 10.88 28.26
CA GLU A 242 -16.32 12.13 27.76
C GLU A 242 -16.83 12.54 26.36
N ALA A 243 -17.74 11.73 25.80
CA ALA A 243 -18.38 11.90 24.51
C ALA A 243 -19.90 12.19 24.62
N LEU A 244 -20.48 12.09 25.82
CA LEU A 244 -21.90 12.37 26.06
C LEU A 244 -22.18 13.86 26.26
N GLN A 245 -23.23 14.34 25.61
CA GLN A 245 -23.85 15.63 25.85
C GLN A 245 -24.89 15.48 26.97
N ASN A 246 -25.20 16.57 27.69
CA ASN A 246 -26.18 16.56 28.79
C ASN A 246 -25.92 15.50 29.87
N LEU A 247 -24.65 15.10 30.06
CA LEU A 247 -24.28 14.02 30.98
C LEU A 247 -24.66 14.37 32.42
N VAL A 248 -25.57 13.60 32.99
CA VAL A 248 -25.86 13.56 34.42
C VAL A 248 -25.06 12.42 35.02
N ILE A 249 -24.14 12.74 35.93
CA ILE A 249 -23.38 11.76 36.72
C ILE A 249 -24.19 11.42 37.97
N GLY A 250 -24.34 10.13 38.29
CA GLY A 250 -25.18 9.67 39.40
C GLY A 250 -25.34 8.16 39.46
N ASP A 251 -26.10 7.67 40.45
CA ASP A 251 -26.46 6.25 40.52
C ASP A 251 -27.73 5.99 39.72
N PHE A 252 -27.57 5.35 38.56
CA PHE A 252 -28.69 4.93 37.69
C PHE A 252 -28.97 3.43 37.80
N GLY A 253 -28.58 2.82 38.91
CA GLY A 253 -28.76 1.40 39.22
C GLY A 253 -27.68 0.51 38.60
N LYS A 254 -28.05 -0.75 38.34
CA LYS A 254 -27.14 -1.77 37.79
C LYS A 254 -27.73 -2.41 36.54
N VAL A 255 -26.87 -2.75 35.59
CA VAL A 255 -27.19 -3.58 34.42
C VAL A 255 -26.73 -5.01 34.67
N ARG A 256 -27.54 -6.01 34.28
CA ARG A 256 -27.10 -7.41 34.23
C ARG A 256 -26.58 -7.75 32.83
N LEU A 257 -25.46 -8.46 32.77
CA LEU A 257 -24.92 -9.07 31.55
C LEU A 257 -25.51 -10.47 31.32
N ALA A 258 -25.21 -11.07 30.16
CA ALA A 258 -25.64 -12.43 29.83
C ALA A 258 -25.05 -13.53 30.74
N ASP A 259 -23.92 -13.24 31.40
CA ASP A 259 -23.30 -14.09 32.43
C ASP A 259 -23.79 -13.77 33.86
N ASP A 260 -24.95 -13.10 33.95
CA ASP A 260 -25.64 -12.66 35.17
C ASP A 260 -24.88 -11.69 36.08
N ARG A 261 -23.65 -11.26 35.70
CA ARG A 261 -22.89 -10.24 36.43
C ARG A 261 -23.58 -8.88 36.37
N ALA A 262 -23.58 -8.19 37.51
CA ALA A 262 -24.19 -6.86 37.64
C ALA A 262 -23.14 -5.74 37.61
N LEU A 263 -23.15 -4.92 36.55
CA LEU A 263 -22.30 -3.73 36.42
C LEU A 263 -23.06 -2.47 36.87
N LYS A 264 -22.36 -1.49 37.48
CA LYS A 264 -22.96 -0.21 37.89
C LYS A 264 -23.12 0.75 36.71
N VAL A 265 -24.26 1.44 36.66
CA VAL A 265 -24.46 2.61 35.80
C VAL A 265 -24.06 3.87 36.58
N THR A 266 -23.16 4.66 36.00
CA THR A 266 -22.51 5.81 36.66
C THR A 266 -22.91 7.18 36.10
N GLY A 267 -23.63 7.18 34.98
CA GLY A 267 -24.15 8.39 34.35
C GLY A 267 -25.13 8.08 33.23
N MET A 268 -25.82 9.11 32.76
CA MET A 268 -26.73 9.06 31.62
C MET A 268 -26.66 10.36 30.82
N GLY A 269 -26.68 10.30 29.49
CA GLY A 269 -26.67 11.48 28.62
C GLY A 269 -27.00 11.15 27.17
N ASP A 270 -26.92 12.15 26.29
CA ASP A 270 -27.18 12.00 24.85
C ASP A 270 -25.87 11.83 24.07
N MET A 271 -25.83 10.92 23.09
CA MET A 271 -24.65 10.69 22.24
C MET A 271 -24.90 11.12 20.81
N VAL A 272 -24.16 12.13 20.32
CA VAL A 272 -24.26 12.60 18.93
C VAL A 272 -23.25 11.87 18.05
N LEU A 273 -23.74 10.94 17.24
CA LEU A 273 -22.95 10.14 16.31
C LEU A 273 -22.92 10.80 14.92
N LYS A 274 -21.73 11.00 14.35
CA LYS A 274 -21.59 11.41 12.94
C LYS A 274 -21.78 10.20 12.02
N THR A 275 -22.71 10.30 11.08
CA THR A 275 -23.03 9.26 10.09
C THR A 275 -22.79 9.77 8.67
N PRO A 276 -22.72 8.91 7.64
CA PRO A 276 -22.54 9.36 6.25
C PRO A 276 -23.70 10.20 5.68
N VAL A 277 -24.79 10.37 6.42
CA VAL A 277 -26.00 11.10 6.02
C VAL A 277 -26.32 12.28 6.94
N GLY A 278 -25.48 12.56 7.95
CA GLY A 278 -25.66 13.69 8.86
C GLY A 278 -25.17 13.39 10.28
N PHE A 279 -25.82 14.01 11.28
CA PHE A 279 -25.64 13.69 12.69
C PHE A 279 -26.87 12.94 13.21
N TRP A 280 -26.65 11.97 14.09
CA TRP A 280 -27.69 11.16 14.71
C TRP A 280 -27.49 11.13 16.22
N THR A 281 -28.45 11.67 16.97
CA THR A 281 -28.44 11.66 18.43
C THR A 281 -29.13 10.41 18.96
N LEU A 282 -28.36 9.55 19.66
CA LEU A 282 -28.94 8.54 20.56
C LEU A 282 -29.27 9.22 21.88
N LYS A 283 -30.49 9.02 22.39
CA LYS A 283 -30.92 9.59 23.67
C LYS A 283 -30.80 8.61 24.82
N ASP A 284 -30.65 9.14 26.03
CA ASP A 284 -30.67 8.39 27.30
C ASP A 284 -29.64 7.23 27.34
N VAL A 285 -28.44 7.48 26.79
CA VAL A 285 -27.32 6.53 26.77
C VAL A 285 -26.70 6.40 28.16
N ARG A 286 -26.57 5.17 28.65
CA ARG A 286 -26.06 4.86 29.98
C ARG A 286 -24.54 4.66 30.00
N VAL A 287 -23.85 5.30 30.95
CA VAL A 287 -22.42 5.10 31.20
C VAL A 287 -22.20 3.90 32.12
N VAL A 288 -21.64 2.83 31.57
CA VAL A 288 -21.30 1.59 32.26
C VAL A 288 -19.80 1.30 32.04
N PRO A 289 -18.91 1.79 32.94
CA PRO A 289 -17.47 1.71 32.73
C PRO A 289 -16.90 0.29 32.59
N GLY A 290 -17.62 -0.72 33.11
CA GLY A 290 -17.23 -2.13 32.99
C GLY A 290 -17.56 -2.79 31.64
N LEU A 291 -18.14 -2.08 30.67
CA LEU A 291 -18.38 -2.61 29.32
C LEU A 291 -17.12 -2.55 28.46
N LYS A 292 -16.79 -3.64 27.76
CA LYS A 292 -15.67 -3.67 26.79
C LYS A 292 -16.02 -3.08 25.42
N LYS A 293 -17.31 -2.89 25.09
CA LYS A 293 -17.83 -2.35 23.83
C LYS A 293 -19.12 -1.55 24.07
N SER A 294 -19.38 -0.55 23.24
CA SER A 294 -20.60 0.26 23.30
C SER A 294 -21.75 -0.44 22.54
N LEU A 295 -22.97 -0.35 23.07
CA LEU A 295 -24.16 -1.06 22.58
C LEU A 295 -25.24 -0.08 22.13
N ILE A 296 -25.83 -0.33 20.96
CA ILE A 296 -27.04 0.33 20.49
C ILE A 296 -28.21 -0.64 20.64
N SER A 297 -29.04 -0.42 21.66
CA SER A 297 -30.27 -1.20 21.87
C SER A 297 -31.25 -1.01 20.72
N VAL A 298 -31.58 -2.10 20.02
CA VAL A 298 -32.65 -2.11 19.00
C VAL A 298 -34.01 -1.83 19.64
N ARG A 299 -34.23 -2.33 20.87
CA ARG A 299 -35.45 -2.09 21.64
C ARG A 299 -35.65 -0.60 21.93
N GLN A 300 -34.63 0.10 22.41
CA GLN A 300 -34.74 1.54 22.72
C GLN A 300 -34.93 2.37 21.44
N LEU A 301 -34.38 1.94 20.30
CA LEU A 301 -34.65 2.58 19.01
C LEU A 301 -36.12 2.47 18.60
N ASP A 302 -36.71 1.28 18.75
CA ASP A 302 -38.12 0.99 18.47
C ASP A 302 -39.06 1.80 19.39
N GLU A 303 -38.79 1.80 20.71
CA GLU A 303 -39.49 2.63 21.70
C GLU A 303 -39.37 4.15 21.38
N GLN A 304 -38.29 4.59 20.73
CA GLN A 304 -38.09 5.96 20.24
C GLN A 304 -38.62 6.19 18.81
N GLY A 305 -39.36 5.24 18.22
CA GLY A 305 -39.99 5.37 16.90
C GLY A 305 -39.04 5.30 15.70
N HIS A 306 -37.98 4.49 15.80
CA HIS A 306 -37.09 4.18 14.69
C HIS A 306 -37.31 2.74 14.19
N GLU A 307 -37.35 2.55 12.88
CA GLU A 307 -37.45 1.24 12.26
C GLU A 307 -36.03 0.73 11.89
N VAL A 308 -35.67 -0.47 12.36
CA VAL A 308 -34.35 -1.09 12.12
C VAL A 308 -34.50 -2.28 11.16
N LYS A 309 -33.76 -2.27 10.04
CA LYS A 309 -33.79 -3.33 9.01
C LYS A 309 -32.43 -3.99 8.87
N PHE A 310 -32.43 -5.32 8.86
CA PHE A 310 -31.25 -6.17 8.60
C PHE A 310 -31.52 -7.01 7.34
N ILE A 311 -30.75 -6.82 6.27
CA ILE A 311 -30.93 -7.47 4.96
C ILE A 311 -29.55 -7.67 4.33
N ASP A 312 -29.24 -8.85 3.78
CA ASP A 312 -28.00 -9.17 3.03
C ASP A 312 -26.70 -8.74 3.73
N GLY A 313 -26.59 -9.02 5.03
CA GLY A 313 -25.43 -8.62 5.84
C GLY A 313 -25.30 -7.10 6.03
N GLN A 314 -26.29 -6.31 5.66
CA GLN A 314 -26.38 -4.87 5.87
C GLN A 314 -27.43 -4.55 6.93
N TRP A 315 -27.26 -3.41 7.59
CA TRP A 315 -28.24 -2.87 8.53
C TRP A 315 -28.50 -1.40 8.26
N LYS A 316 -29.74 -0.95 8.49
CA LYS A 316 -30.12 0.47 8.46
C LYS A 316 -31.13 0.81 9.54
N VAL A 317 -31.05 2.02 10.06
CA VAL A 317 -32.02 2.62 10.99
C VAL A 317 -32.66 3.79 10.28
N VAL A 318 -33.99 3.82 10.26
CA VAL A 318 -34.77 4.90 9.63
C VAL A 318 -35.81 5.45 10.62
N LYS A 319 -36.20 6.71 10.45
CA LYS A 319 -37.27 7.35 11.24
C LYS A 319 -38.20 8.09 10.27
N GLY A 320 -39.37 7.50 10.04
CA GLY A 320 -40.20 7.85 8.87
C GLY A 320 -39.39 7.68 7.58
N ASN A 321 -39.36 8.71 6.74
CA ASN A 321 -38.63 8.69 5.47
C ASN A 321 -37.12 8.99 5.60
N LEU A 322 -36.62 9.35 6.79
CA LEU A 322 -35.23 9.73 7.00
C LEU A 322 -34.37 8.53 7.38
N VAL A 323 -33.25 8.32 6.69
CA VAL A 323 -32.23 7.33 7.08
C VAL A 323 -31.32 7.98 8.13
N MET A 324 -31.26 7.40 9.34
CA MET A 324 -30.43 7.92 10.44
C MET A 324 -29.01 7.34 10.36
N ALA A 325 -28.91 6.03 10.14
CA ALA A 325 -27.64 5.31 10.03
C ALA A 325 -27.75 4.08 9.13
N ARG A 326 -26.61 3.66 8.56
CA ARG A 326 -26.46 2.38 7.85
C ARG A 326 -25.07 1.78 8.06
N GLY A 327 -24.99 0.46 8.07
CA GLY A 327 -23.76 -0.31 8.28
C GLY A 327 -23.78 -1.68 7.62
N ARG A 328 -22.68 -2.42 7.80
CA ARG A 328 -22.48 -3.79 7.33
C ARG A 328 -22.07 -4.67 8.51
N LYS A 329 -22.38 -5.95 8.42
CA LYS A 329 -21.90 -6.98 9.34
C LYS A 329 -20.38 -7.06 9.26
N SER A 330 -19.73 -7.21 10.41
CA SER A 330 -18.28 -7.36 10.55
C SER A 330 -18.04 -8.61 11.40
N GLY A 331 -17.47 -9.65 10.78
CA GLY A 331 -17.47 -11.00 11.36
C GLY A 331 -18.90 -11.50 11.59
N SER A 332 -19.18 -11.92 12.83
CA SER A 332 -20.50 -12.39 13.26
C SER A 332 -21.48 -11.26 13.65
N LEU A 333 -21.00 -10.02 13.86
CA LEU A 333 -21.76 -8.95 14.52
C LEU A 333 -22.13 -7.78 13.59
N TYR A 334 -23.28 -7.13 13.86
CA TYR A 334 -23.68 -5.89 13.19
C TYR A 334 -23.04 -4.68 13.87
N MET A 335 -21.77 -4.41 13.53
CA MET A 335 -20.98 -3.34 14.13
C MET A 335 -20.86 -2.11 13.23
N LYS A 336 -20.60 -0.95 13.84
CA LYS A 336 -20.19 0.27 13.13
C LYS A 336 -19.28 1.12 14.01
N LYS A 337 -18.16 1.58 13.42
CA LYS A 337 -17.36 2.67 13.99
C LYS A 337 -18.10 3.98 13.70
N PHE A 338 -18.42 4.73 14.75
CA PHE A 338 -19.02 6.06 14.67
C PHE A 338 -18.05 7.09 15.25
N VAL A 339 -18.02 8.29 14.69
CA VAL A 339 -17.24 9.40 15.23
C VAL A 339 -18.17 10.28 16.06
N CYS A 340 -17.89 10.43 17.35
CA CYS A 340 -18.70 11.27 18.25
C CYS A 340 -18.48 12.76 17.92
N ALA A 341 -19.57 13.52 17.78
CA ALA A 341 -19.50 14.94 17.44
C ALA A 341 -19.42 15.82 18.70
N ARG A 342 -18.26 16.45 18.92
CA ARG A 342 -18.10 17.50 19.93
C ARG A 342 -18.49 18.85 19.33
N GLU A 343 -19.65 19.38 19.71
CA GLU A 343 -19.93 20.81 19.59
C GLU A 343 -19.46 21.53 20.85
N LYS A 344 -18.61 22.55 20.71
CA LYS A 344 -18.49 23.60 21.73
C LYS A 344 -19.68 24.54 21.54
N PRO A 345 -20.42 24.91 22.60
CA PRO A 345 -21.54 25.82 22.46
C PRO A 345 -21.06 27.17 21.91
N ARG A 346 -21.65 27.62 20.79
CA ARG A 346 -21.46 28.97 20.27
C ARG A 346 -22.12 29.95 21.23
N ALA A 347 -21.32 30.74 21.94
CA ALA A 347 -21.82 31.95 22.58
C ALA A 347 -22.30 32.93 21.49
N THR A 348 -23.60 33.16 21.41
CA THR A 348 -24.23 34.17 20.57
C THR A 348 -24.50 35.43 21.39
N GLY A 349 -24.12 36.60 20.84
CA GLY A 349 -24.46 37.90 21.40
C GLY A 349 -23.33 38.58 22.19
N GLN A 350 -22.63 39.49 21.52
CA GLN A 350 -22.19 40.73 22.16
C GLN A 350 -22.81 41.90 21.41
N THR A 351 -23.70 42.59 22.11
CA THR A 351 -24.17 43.94 21.77
C THR A 351 -23.08 44.98 22.09
N GLN A 352 -23.33 46.22 21.71
CA GLN A 352 -22.44 47.36 21.87
C GLN A 352 -22.20 47.76 23.34
N ASP A 353 -21.25 48.70 23.50
CA ASP A 353 -20.82 49.38 24.73
C ASP A 353 -19.92 48.54 25.68
N GLU A 354 -18.86 49.06 26.32
CA GLU A 354 -18.50 50.47 26.60
C GLU A 354 -17.01 50.82 26.28
N GLN A 355 -16.77 52.11 26.00
CA GLN A 355 -15.44 52.73 26.12
C GLN A 355 -15.26 53.40 27.50
N ALA A 356 -14.25 52.98 28.28
CA ALA A 356 -13.41 53.79 29.21
C ALA A 356 -12.66 52.81 30.14
N TRP A 357 -11.39 52.98 30.54
CA TRP A 357 -10.84 54.17 31.18
C TRP A 357 -9.29 54.15 31.16
N LYS A 358 -8.71 55.33 30.91
CA LYS A 358 -7.34 55.84 31.19
C LYS A 358 -6.40 54.86 31.94
N SER A 359 -5.29 54.42 31.33
CA SER A 359 -3.99 55.12 31.27
C SER A 359 -3.45 55.64 32.61
N SER A 360 -2.29 55.13 33.08
CA SER A 360 -1.26 55.91 33.78
C SER A 360 -0.02 55.08 34.20
N ARG A 361 1.16 55.53 33.76
CA ARG A 361 2.49 55.40 34.43
C ARG A 361 3.05 53.97 34.61
N GLY A 362 4.36 53.72 34.54
CA GLY A 362 5.48 54.60 34.23
C GLY A 362 6.80 53.83 34.38
N LEU A 363 7.79 54.12 33.53
CA LEU A 363 9.10 53.46 33.51
C LEU A 363 10.02 53.98 34.64
N VAL A 364 10.69 53.10 35.39
CA VAL A 364 11.91 53.43 36.16
C VAL A 364 12.96 52.33 35.99
N ARG A 365 14.22 52.74 35.81
CA ARG A 365 15.40 51.88 35.65
C ARG A 365 16.04 51.54 37.00
N GLY A 366 16.45 50.27 37.15
CA GLY A 366 17.77 49.83 37.61
C GLY A 366 18.22 50.08 39.06
N ILE A 367 19.06 49.16 39.57
CA ILE A 367 20.38 49.41 40.19
C ILE A 367 21.09 48.07 40.43
N SER A 368 22.42 48.10 40.45
CA SER A 368 23.36 46.98 40.59
C SER A 368 23.77 46.66 42.03
N GLY A 369 24.19 45.41 42.28
CA GLY A 369 25.04 45.01 43.41
C GLY A 369 25.18 43.48 43.46
N SER A 370 26.29 42.86 43.05
CA SER A 370 27.61 42.77 43.71
C SER A 370 27.61 41.92 45.00
N GLY A 371 28.17 40.70 44.93
CA GLY A 371 28.41 39.83 46.09
C GLY A 371 29.18 38.58 45.69
N SER A 372 30.48 38.52 46.03
CA SER A 372 31.37 37.40 45.71
C SER A 372 31.73 36.62 46.97
N SER A 373 31.79 35.29 46.86
CA SER A 373 32.53 34.43 47.79
C SER A 373 33.30 33.35 47.01
N ARG A 374 34.55 33.11 47.41
CA ARG A 374 35.58 32.33 46.70
C ARG A 374 35.74 30.90 47.24
N GLY A 375 36.35 30.02 46.44
CA GLY A 375 36.92 28.71 46.84
C GLY A 375 36.56 27.61 45.82
N ALA A 376 37.36 27.23 44.82
CA ALA A 376 38.72 26.66 44.84
C ALA A 376 38.80 25.34 45.65
N LEU A 377 39.36 24.23 45.17
CA LEU A 377 40.40 24.06 44.14
C LEU A 377 40.35 22.68 43.40
N ALA A 378 40.56 22.72 42.08
CA ALA A 378 41.14 21.72 41.16
C ALA A 378 41.16 20.19 41.43
N LYS A 379 40.79 19.42 40.39
CA LYS A 379 41.73 18.53 39.65
C LYS A 379 41.26 18.20 38.21
N LEU A 380 42.11 18.52 37.25
CA LEU A 380 42.08 18.10 35.83
C LEU A 380 43.17 17.01 35.62
N PRO A 381 43.33 16.40 34.42
CA PRO A 381 42.37 16.04 33.37
C PRO A 381 42.54 14.57 32.90
N ARG A 382 41.69 14.08 31.98
CA ARG A 382 42.14 13.15 30.93
C ARG A 382 41.72 13.62 29.54
N ARG A 383 42.69 13.53 28.62
CA ARG A 383 42.65 13.94 27.21
C ARG A 383 41.69 13.02 26.42
N GLN A 384 40.88 13.56 25.49
CA GLN A 384 41.14 13.59 24.02
C GLN A 384 41.10 12.15 23.44
N TRP A 385 40.35 11.85 22.37
CA TRP A 385 40.55 12.36 21.02
C TRP A 385 39.27 12.58 20.19
N VAL A 386 39.36 13.51 19.24
CA VAL A 386 38.46 13.66 18.09
C VAL A 386 39.29 13.49 16.82
N ARG A 387 38.88 12.61 15.91
CA ARG A 387 39.13 12.63 14.45
C ARG A 387 38.13 11.63 13.83
N ARG A 388 37.19 12.00 12.95
CA ARG A 388 37.27 12.52 11.56
C ARG A 388 38.02 11.60 10.59
N THR A 389 37.33 11.34 9.46
CA THR A 389 37.83 10.90 8.13
C THR A 389 38.45 9.49 8.07
N SER A 390 38.19 8.62 7.08
CA SER A 390 37.45 8.72 5.79
C SER A 390 37.59 7.40 4.98
N ILE A 391 37.04 7.32 3.75
CA ILE A 391 37.37 6.35 2.64
C ILE A 391 36.68 4.96 2.77
N PRO A 392 36.37 4.20 1.67
CA PRO A 392 36.27 4.51 0.23
C PRO A 392 34.86 4.25 -0.39
N VAL A 393 34.71 4.67 -1.66
CA VAL A 393 33.74 4.11 -2.62
C VAL A 393 34.44 3.07 -3.51
N VAL A 394 33.95 1.82 -3.54
CA VAL A 394 33.97 0.83 -4.65
C VAL A 394 32.77 -0.11 -4.37
N GLY A 395 31.75 -0.23 -5.21
CA GLY A 395 31.71 -1.08 -6.42
C GLY A 395 31.65 -2.56 -6.00
N THR A 396 30.57 -3.34 -6.23
CA THR A 396 30.05 -3.69 -7.57
C THR A 396 28.57 -4.14 -7.59
N SER A 397 27.87 -3.73 -8.66
CA SER A 397 26.84 -4.48 -9.44
C SER A 397 25.81 -5.40 -8.74
N PRO A 398 24.52 -5.03 -8.79
CA PRO A 398 23.39 -5.96 -8.89
C PRO A 398 22.71 -5.87 -10.27
N GLU A 399 22.72 -6.96 -11.03
CA GLU A 399 21.80 -7.16 -12.16
C GLU A 399 20.55 -7.94 -11.70
N ASN A 400 19.43 -7.70 -12.39
CA ASN A 400 18.17 -8.47 -12.32
C ASN A 400 17.35 -8.40 -11.02
N PHE A 401 16.72 -7.24 -10.80
CA PHE A 401 15.37 -7.16 -10.23
C PHE A 401 14.56 -6.09 -11.01
N LEU A 402 13.22 -6.15 -10.94
CA LEU A 402 12.23 -5.32 -11.67
C LEU A 402 11.87 -5.79 -13.11
N LEU A 403 11.26 -6.97 -13.20
CA LEU A 403 10.23 -7.28 -14.20
C LEU A 403 8.85 -7.31 -13.51
N SER A 404 8.43 -6.18 -12.94
CA SER A 404 7.19 -6.09 -12.15
C SER A 404 6.79 -4.64 -11.75
N THR A 405 6.94 -3.66 -12.65
CA THR A 405 6.20 -2.38 -12.49
C THR A 405 4.70 -2.53 -12.78
N GLU A 406 4.26 -3.72 -13.17
CA GLU A 406 2.91 -4.23 -12.89
C GLU A 406 3.03 -5.47 -11.99
N SER A 407 2.99 -5.23 -10.67
CA SER A 407 2.85 -6.18 -9.54
C SER A 407 4.05 -7.03 -9.08
N VAL A 408 4.57 -6.74 -7.86
CA VAL A 408 5.07 -7.65 -6.79
C VAL A 408 5.30 -6.77 -5.53
N PHE A 409 5.29 -7.24 -4.29
CA PHE A 409 4.23 -7.88 -3.46
C PHE A 409 4.72 -7.82 -1.99
N SER A 410 3.82 -7.95 -1.00
CA SER A 410 4.19 -7.92 0.43
C SER A 410 4.88 -9.20 0.93
N GLN A 411 5.70 -9.08 1.97
CA GLN A 411 6.03 -10.16 2.91
C GLN A 411 5.82 -9.65 4.33
N ASP A 412 5.00 -10.33 5.12
CA ASP A 412 4.84 -10.09 6.56
C ASP A 412 5.37 -11.28 7.37
N VAL A 413 5.96 -10.97 8.53
CA VAL A 413 6.65 -11.91 9.41
C VAL A 413 5.70 -12.45 10.48
N PRO A 414 5.65 -13.78 10.72
CA PRO A 414 4.83 -14.34 11.79
C PRO A 414 5.56 -14.44 13.14
N GLY A 415 4.88 -14.03 14.21
CA GLY A 415 4.98 -14.70 15.52
C GLY A 415 5.79 -14.00 16.63
N SER A 416 5.07 -13.59 17.68
CA SER A 416 5.59 -13.52 19.04
C SER A 416 4.52 -14.07 19.99
N GLY A 417 4.70 -15.31 20.43
CA GLY A 417 3.78 -15.99 21.34
C GLY A 417 3.97 -15.55 22.80
N SER A 418 2.88 -15.60 23.56
CA SER A 418 2.87 -15.35 25.00
C SER A 418 3.68 -16.38 25.77
N VAL A 419 4.38 -15.94 26.82
CA VAL A 419 4.97 -16.81 27.84
C VAL A 419 4.30 -16.51 29.18
N HIS A 420 3.66 -17.50 29.77
CA HIS A 420 3.21 -17.43 31.15
C HIS A 420 4.40 -17.19 32.10
N GLN A 421 4.33 -16.11 32.88
CA GLN A 421 5.07 -16.02 34.13
C GLN A 421 4.09 -16.02 35.30
N GLN A 422 4.43 -16.87 36.26
CA GLN A 422 3.68 -17.20 37.47
C GLN A 422 3.98 -16.13 38.52
N TRP A 423 2.93 -15.53 39.10
CA TRP A 423 3.06 -14.53 40.17
C TRP A 423 2.60 -15.13 41.50
N GLU A 424 3.43 -14.99 42.54
CA GLU A 424 3.03 -15.14 43.94
C GLU A 424 3.14 -13.79 44.68
N PRO A 425 2.35 -13.56 45.74
CA PRO A 425 2.05 -12.21 46.21
C PRO A 425 2.90 -11.76 47.42
N VAL A 426 3.29 -10.49 47.45
CA VAL A 426 3.75 -9.80 48.68
C VAL A 426 3.32 -8.33 48.69
N GLY A 427 2.71 -7.89 49.79
CA GLY A 427 2.94 -6.54 50.34
C GLY A 427 1.94 -5.42 49.99
N THR A 428 1.06 -5.12 50.94
CA THR A 428 0.26 -3.88 51.03
C THR A 428 1.11 -2.66 51.44
N GLY A 429 0.71 -1.44 51.05
CA GLY A 429 1.38 -0.21 51.54
C GLY A 429 0.86 1.14 51.01
N ASP A 430 -0.36 1.50 51.41
CA ASP A 430 -0.89 2.85 51.69
C ASP A 430 -0.82 4.05 50.70
N GLU A 431 -1.73 4.99 50.97
CA GLU A 431 -2.13 6.13 50.14
C GLU A 431 -1.28 7.39 50.35
N SER A 432 -1.30 8.29 49.36
CA SER A 432 -1.86 9.67 49.48
C SER A 432 -1.05 10.78 48.78
N GLY A 433 -1.79 11.63 48.04
CA GLY A 433 -1.56 13.09 47.90
C GLY A 433 -0.36 13.62 47.10
N ALA A 434 -0.64 14.17 45.91
CA ALA A 434 -0.24 15.56 45.53
C ALA A 434 -0.85 15.98 44.19
N ASP A 435 -1.20 17.26 44.06
CA ASP A 435 -1.52 17.93 42.80
C ASP A 435 -0.35 17.88 41.80
N LEU A 436 -0.66 17.91 40.49
CA LEU A 436 0.10 18.36 39.31
C LEU A 436 -0.60 17.76 38.06
N ALA A 437 -0.79 18.43 36.92
CA ALA A 437 -0.58 19.82 36.54
C ALA A 437 -1.54 20.16 35.38
N VAL A 438 -1.64 21.44 35.02
CA VAL A 438 -2.07 21.80 33.66
C VAL A 438 -1.03 21.24 32.68
N THR A 439 -1.45 20.48 31.68
CA THR A 439 -0.61 20.14 30.52
C THR A 439 -1.24 20.69 29.24
N ASP A 440 -0.37 21.23 28.40
CA ASP A 440 -0.70 22.01 27.23
C ASP A 440 -1.33 21.20 26.08
N GLY A 441 -1.59 21.87 24.96
CA GLY A 441 -2.00 21.19 23.73
C GLY A 441 -1.01 20.09 23.35
N VAL A 442 -1.50 19.06 22.65
CA VAL A 442 -0.65 17.92 22.23
C VAL A 442 0.43 18.43 21.27
N ASP A 443 1.63 18.67 21.80
CA ASP A 443 2.80 19.08 21.04
C ASP A 443 3.12 18.00 20.00
N SER A 444 3.04 18.37 18.73
CA SER A 444 3.55 17.54 17.66
C SER A 444 5.08 17.55 17.68
N ALA A 445 5.72 16.39 17.70
CA ALA A 445 7.18 16.32 17.73
C ALA A 445 7.78 16.91 16.43
N GLU A 446 8.52 18.01 16.52
CA GLU A 446 9.07 18.72 15.37
C GLU A 446 10.52 18.30 15.05
N PHE A 447 10.75 17.94 13.79
CA PHE A 447 12.03 17.47 13.27
C PHE A 447 12.47 18.38 12.12
N ASN A 448 13.25 19.42 12.43
CA ASN A 448 13.74 20.36 11.41
C ASN A 448 15.00 19.82 10.74
N VAL A 449 14.95 19.54 9.42
CA VAL A 449 16.07 18.91 8.70
C VAL A 449 17.40 19.69 8.80
N LYS A 450 17.40 20.99 9.13
CA LYS A 450 18.63 21.77 9.37
C LYS A 450 19.45 21.22 10.55
N THR A 451 18.83 20.65 11.59
CA THR A 451 19.58 20.02 12.70
C THR A 451 20.23 18.69 12.29
N TYR A 452 19.83 18.12 11.16
CA TYR A 452 20.37 16.89 10.57
C TYR A 452 21.46 17.15 9.52
N GLY A 453 21.76 18.42 9.23
CA GLY A 453 22.90 18.82 8.42
C GLY A 453 22.62 19.03 6.93
N VAL A 454 21.36 19.21 6.51
CA VAL A 454 21.07 19.67 5.14
C VAL A 454 21.72 21.03 4.87
N LYS A 455 22.12 21.27 3.62
CA LYS A 455 22.68 22.55 3.18
C LYS A 455 21.64 23.43 2.50
N GLY A 456 20.74 22.87 1.71
CA GLY A 456 19.74 23.65 0.97
C GLY A 456 20.34 24.55 -0.13
N ASP A 457 21.52 24.19 -0.65
CA ASP A 457 22.29 24.96 -1.64
C ASP A 457 21.98 24.60 -3.12
N GLY A 458 21.16 23.57 -3.35
CA GLY A 458 20.75 23.08 -4.68
C GLY A 458 21.81 22.28 -5.44
N THR A 459 22.94 21.94 -4.81
CA THR A 459 24.09 21.26 -5.45
C THR A 459 24.67 20.11 -4.62
N SER A 460 24.61 20.23 -3.29
CA SER A 460 25.01 19.19 -2.34
C SER A 460 23.87 18.19 -2.15
N ASP A 461 24.21 16.90 -2.04
CA ASP A 461 23.24 15.85 -1.76
C ASP A 461 22.76 15.92 -0.30
N ASP A 462 21.50 16.32 -0.12
CA ASP A 462 20.84 16.47 1.18
C ASP A 462 20.05 15.20 1.60
N SER A 463 20.01 14.16 0.75
CA SER A 463 19.15 12.97 0.93
C SER A 463 19.34 12.27 2.27
N GLN A 464 20.60 12.05 2.67
CA GLN A 464 20.91 11.29 3.89
C GLN A 464 20.51 12.03 5.17
N ALA A 465 20.57 13.37 5.16
CA ALA A 465 20.12 14.19 6.28
C ALA A 465 18.59 14.17 6.40
N ILE A 466 17.87 14.24 5.27
CA ILE A 466 16.40 14.15 5.22
C ILE A 466 15.91 12.76 5.63
N LEU A 467 16.54 11.69 5.11
CA LEU A 467 16.20 10.30 5.46
C LEU A 467 16.45 9.99 6.94
N LYS A 468 17.53 10.53 7.53
CA LYS A 468 17.79 10.42 8.97
C LYS A 468 16.69 11.11 9.78
N ALA A 469 16.34 12.34 9.42
CA ALA A 469 15.30 13.11 10.09
C ALA A 469 13.92 12.44 9.97
N TRP A 470 13.59 11.88 8.80
CA TRP A 470 12.40 11.04 8.60
C TRP A 470 12.39 9.82 9.52
N GLY A 471 13.52 9.11 9.63
CA GLY A 471 13.65 7.92 10.47
C GLY A 471 13.45 8.17 11.97
N GLU A 472 13.66 9.40 12.44
CA GLU A 472 13.34 9.83 13.81
C GLU A 472 11.88 10.31 13.91
N ALA A 473 11.39 11.11 12.95
CA ALA A 473 9.99 11.57 12.90
C ALA A 473 8.97 10.43 12.82
N CYS A 474 9.24 9.41 12.00
CA CYS A 474 8.39 8.24 11.81
C CYS A 474 8.35 7.33 13.06
N LYS A 475 9.35 7.41 13.95
CA LYS A 475 9.42 6.68 15.23
C LYS A 475 8.88 7.47 16.43
N ALA A 476 8.38 8.69 16.21
CA ALA A 476 7.84 9.51 17.28
C ALA A 476 6.64 8.84 17.98
N THR A 477 6.57 8.99 19.30
CA THR A 477 5.49 8.47 20.15
C THR A 477 4.26 9.38 20.18
N THR A 478 4.35 10.57 19.59
CA THR A 478 3.24 11.49 19.29
C THR A 478 3.21 11.80 17.80
N PRO A 479 2.12 12.37 17.25
CA PRO A 479 2.10 12.90 15.89
C PRO A 479 3.29 13.83 15.64
N SER A 480 3.94 13.70 14.49
CA SER A 480 5.20 14.39 14.22
C SER A 480 5.16 15.24 12.96
N LYS A 481 6.06 16.21 12.89
CA LYS A 481 6.25 17.09 11.73
C LYS A 481 7.72 17.10 11.33
N LEU A 482 8.02 16.61 10.13
CA LEU A 482 9.29 16.83 9.46
C LEU A 482 9.24 18.18 8.74
N ILE A 483 10.00 19.15 9.23
CA ILE A 483 10.04 20.52 8.71
C ILE A 483 11.24 20.65 7.76
N ILE A 484 10.97 20.98 6.50
CA ILE A 484 11.95 21.34 5.47
C ILE A 484 11.82 22.84 5.18
N PRO A 485 12.69 23.69 5.74
CA PRO A 485 12.62 25.12 5.50
C PRO A 485 12.77 25.49 4.02
N ALA A 486 12.31 26.68 3.64
CA ALA A 486 12.51 27.18 2.28
C ALA A 486 14.00 27.16 1.86
N GLY A 487 14.27 26.66 0.66
CA GLY A 487 15.62 26.34 0.18
C GLY A 487 15.62 25.43 -1.05
N LYS A 488 16.80 25.12 -1.59
CA LYS A 488 16.96 24.23 -2.75
C LYS A 488 17.69 22.95 -2.33
N TYR A 489 17.05 21.80 -2.46
CA TYR A 489 17.54 20.53 -1.94
C TYR A 489 17.84 19.58 -3.11
N MET A 490 19.12 19.44 -3.47
CA MET A 490 19.48 18.38 -4.41
C MET A 490 19.44 17.05 -3.65
N VAL A 491 18.62 16.12 -4.14
CA VAL A 491 18.45 14.81 -3.49
C VAL A 491 18.43 13.71 -4.54
N GLY A 492 19.17 12.64 -4.27
CA GLY A 492 19.07 11.38 -5.00
C GLY A 492 17.75 10.65 -4.73
N PRO A 493 17.65 9.37 -5.09
CA PRO A 493 16.51 8.53 -4.75
C PRO A 493 16.30 8.45 -3.23
N MET A 494 15.09 8.75 -2.76
CA MET A 494 14.72 8.69 -1.34
C MET A 494 13.54 7.72 -1.14
N LYS A 495 13.69 6.80 -0.18
CA LYS A 495 12.62 5.89 0.27
C LYS A 495 12.24 6.25 1.71
N LEU A 496 11.13 6.98 1.85
CA LEU A 496 10.52 7.37 3.11
C LEU A 496 9.52 6.27 3.50
N LEU A 497 10.04 5.27 4.20
CA LEU A 497 9.29 4.06 4.56
C LEU A 497 8.60 4.21 5.91
N GLY A 498 7.40 3.64 6.02
CA GLY A 498 6.74 3.27 7.27
C GLY A 498 6.95 1.78 7.63
N PRO A 499 6.13 1.22 8.54
CA PRO A 499 5.07 1.90 9.28
C PRO A 499 5.63 2.93 10.26
N CYS A 500 4.92 4.06 10.41
CA CYS A 500 5.24 5.06 11.42
C CYS A 500 4.38 4.85 12.67
N GLY A 501 4.94 5.15 13.85
CA GLY A 501 4.23 4.97 15.12
C GLY A 501 3.02 5.89 15.31
N ASN A 502 3.03 7.04 14.62
CA ASN A 502 1.99 8.05 14.62
C ASN A 502 1.89 8.75 13.25
N PRO A 503 0.81 9.51 12.98
CA PRO A 503 0.71 10.39 11.80
C PRO A 503 1.91 11.33 11.66
N VAL A 504 2.43 11.46 10.44
CA VAL A 504 3.60 12.28 10.11
C VAL A 504 3.22 13.35 9.09
N THR A 505 3.59 14.60 9.36
CA THR A 505 3.49 15.71 8.39
C THR A 505 4.86 16.00 7.79
N PHE A 506 4.98 15.90 6.47
CA PHE A 506 6.12 16.32 5.67
C PHE A 506 5.85 17.74 5.15
N GLU A 507 6.33 18.75 5.86
CA GLU A 507 6.05 20.16 5.61
C GLU A 507 7.24 20.84 4.96
N GLY A 508 7.06 21.43 3.77
CA GLY A 508 8.14 22.08 3.06
C GLY A 508 7.71 23.29 2.23
N ASP A 509 6.97 24.22 2.83
CA ASP A 509 6.57 25.48 2.21
C ASP A 509 7.79 26.26 1.69
N GLY A 510 7.88 26.41 0.37
CA GLY A 510 9.01 27.07 -0.30
C GLY A 510 10.27 26.21 -0.44
N ALA A 511 10.20 24.91 -0.15
CA ALA A 511 11.28 23.97 -0.40
C ALA A 511 11.21 23.41 -1.83
N THR A 512 12.30 23.55 -2.58
CA THR A 512 12.44 23.02 -3.94
C THR A 512 13.42 21.85 -3.94
N PHE A 513 12.92 20.64 -4.13
CA PHE A 513 13.73 19.45 -4.37
C PHE A 513 14.18 19.42 -5.84
N ILE A 514 15.42 19.01 -6.07
CA ILE A 514 16.04 18.97 -7.41
C ILE A 514 16.59 17.57 -7.65
N ALA A 515 16.10 16.90 -8.69
CA ALA A 515 16.54 15.57 -9.05
C ALA A 515 17.92 15.61 -9.72
N PRO A 516 18.82 14.63 -9.47
CA PRO A 516 20.04 14.49 -10.25
C PRO A 516 19.72 14.19 -11.71
N THR A 517 20.64 14.61 -12.59
CA THR A 517 20.56 14.38 -14.03
C THR A 517 21.15 13.03 -14.46
N ASP A 518 21.99 12.41 -13.63
CA ASP A 518 22.50 11.07 -13.90
C ASP A 518 21.39 10.01 -13.72
N LEU A 519 20.95 9.45 -14.83
CA LEU A 519 19.95 8.38 -14.88
C LEU A 519 20.44 7.06 -14.24
N SER A 520 21.76 6.86 -14.09
CA SER A 520 22.32 5.63 -13.52
C SER A 520 21.95 5.46 -12.05
N LEU A 521 21.78 6.56 -11.31
CA LEU A 521 21.40 6.59 -9.89
C LEU A 521 20.02 5.99 -9.62
N PHE A 522 19.14 5.96 -10.62
CA PHE A 522 17.76 5.48 -10.50
C PHE A 522 17.60 4.00 -10.91
N LYS A 523 18.67 3.31 -11.31
CA LYS A 523 18.61 1.87 -11.63
C LYS A 523 18.25 1.07 -10.38
N GLY A 524 17.24 0.20 -10.50
CA GLY A 524 16.74 -0.61 -9.38
C GLY A 524 16.00 0.20 -8.31
N GLN A 525 15.55 1.42 -8.61
CA GLN A 525 14.79 2.27 -7.70
C GLN A 525 13.35 2.45 -8.16
N ASP A 526 12.41 2.51 -7.21
CA ASP A 526 10.97 2.59 -7.44
C ASP A 526 10.47 4.02 -7.72
N GLY A 527 11.33 4.87 -8.29
CA GLY A 527 11.10 6.31 -8.52
C GLY A 527 12.19 7.20 -7.94
N TRP A 528 11.92 8.50 -7.85
CA TRP A 528 12.79 9.48 -7.22
C TRP A 528 12.47 9.67 -5.74
N ILE A 529 11.23 10.03 -5.39
CA ILE A 529 10.80 10.15 -3.99
C ILE A 529 9.64 9.18 -3.76
N LEU A 530 9.87 8.15 -2.93
CA LEU A 530 8.88 7.14 -2.55
C LEU A 530 8.45 7.37 -1.10
N PHE A 531 7.15 7.47 -0.87
CA PHE A 531 6.52 7.24 0.43
C PHE A 531 5.81 5.88 0.39
N TYR A 532 6.11 4.98 1.33
CA TYR A 532 5.55 3.63 1.32
C TYR A 532 5.08 3.13 2.69
N GLY A 533 3.86 2.59 2.76
CA GLY A 533 3.36 1.84 3.91
C GLY A 533 3.10 2.68 5.16
N ILE A 534 2.53 3.87 5.00
CA ILE A 534 2.32 4.85 6.07
C ILE A 534 0.82 5.10 6.27
N GLU A 535 0.38 5.09 7.52
CA GLU A 535 -0.95 5.59 7.93
C GLU A 535 -0.86 7.04 8.43
N GLY A 536 -1.79 7.90 8.00
CA GLY A 536 -1.88 9.28 8.48
C GLY A 536 -0.81 10.23 7.92
N LEU A 537 -0.27 9.95 6.74
CA LEU A 537 0.72 10.81 6.09
C LEU A 537 0.09 12.12 5.58
N THR A 538 0.70 13.26 5.90
CA THR A 538 0.38 14.55 5.26
C THR A 538 1.62 15.10 4.55
N ILE A 539 1.52 15.52 3.29
CA ILE A 539 2.60 16.19 2.52
C ILE A 539 2.11 17.58 2.11
N THR A 540 2.88 18.63 2.40
CA THR A 540 2.52 20.03 2.10
C THR A 540 3.67 20.86 1.52
N GLY A 541 3.35 21.75 0.57
CA GLY A 541 4.15 22.93 0.22
C GLY A 541 5.36 22.73 -0.70
N ILE A 542 5.74 21.49 -0.98
CA ILE A 542 6.99 21.18 -1.70
C ILE A 542 6.89 21.34 -3.22
N THR A 543 8.01 21.74 -3.83
CA THR A 543 8.23 21.72 -5.27
C THR A 543 9.24 20.64 -5.65
N LEU A 544 8.95 19.85 -6.69
CA LEU A 544 9.77 18.75 -7.20
C LEU A 544 10.25 19.06 -8.63
N GLU A 545 11.51 19.48 -8.80
CA GLU A 545 12.12 19.67 -10.12
C GLU A 545 12.76 18.37 -10.62
N GLY A 546 12.02 17.62 -11.44
CA GLY A 546 12.41 16.29 -11.94
C GLY A 546 13.51 16.28 -13.01
N LYS A 547 13.82 17.42 -13.65
CA LYS A 547 14.81 17.54 -14.74
C LYS A 547 14.57 16.55 -15.90
N GLY A 548 13.32 16.45 -16.33
CA GLY A 548 12.81 15.44 -17.26
C GLY A 548 13.45 15.41 -18.65
N GLU A 549 13.98 16.54 -19.12
CA GLU A 549 14.59 16.69 -20.45
C GLU A 549 15.68 15.64 -20.75
N ILE A 550 16.48 15.24 -19.74
CA ILE A 550 17.50 14.19 -19.90
C ILE A 550 16.88 12.81 -20.14
N GLY A 551 15.70 12.56 -19.57
CA GLY A 551 14.89 11.37 -19.79
C GLY A 551 14.32 11.36 -21.21
N TRP A 552 13.55 12.37 -21.57
CA TRP A 552 12.85 12.42 -22.87
C TRP A 552 13.80 12.45 -24.08
N LYS A 553 15.02 12.97 -23.94
CA LYS A 553 16.06 12.90 -24.99
C LYS A 553 16.72 11.53 -25.15
N THR A 554 16.69 10.68 -24.12
CA THR A 554 17.37 9.37 -24.11
C THR A 554 16.41 8.19 -24.23
N ASN A 555 15.13 8.40 -23.92
CA ASN A 555 14.04 7.47 -24.15
C ASN A 555 13.50 7.57 -25.58
N ASN A 556 13.03 6.47 -26.16
CA ASN A 556 12.33 6.52 -27.45
C ASN A 556 11.18 5.52 -27.44
N CYS A 557 10.04 5.98 -26.91
CA CYS A 557 8.82 5.19 -26.81
C CYS A 557 7.87 5.42 -28.00
N LYS A 558 8.20 6.35 -28.92
CA LYS A 558 7.41 6.67 -30.14
C LYS A 558 7.11 5.50 -31.07
N LYS A 559 7.93 4.44 -31.08
CA LYS A 559 7.91 3.41 -32.13
C LYS A 559 7.65 1.98 -31.68
N SER A 560 8.00 1.62 -30.45
CA SER A 560 7.82 0.26 -29.91
C SER A 560 8.21 0.20 -28.43
N PHE A 561 7.52 -0.64 -27.65
CA PHE A 561 7.99 -1.04 -26.32
C PHE A 561 9.28 -1.88 -26.36
N SER A 562 9.54 -2.59 -27.47
CA SER A 562 10.80 -3.32 -27.71
C SER A 562 11.96 -2.45 -28.22
N GLY A 563 11.76 -1.13 -28.30
CA GLY A 563 12.84 -0.17 -28.56
C GLY A 563 13.65 0.17 -27.30
N ASN A 564 14.37 1.29 -27.34
CA ASN A 564 15.02 1.88 -26.16
C ASN A 564 14.00 2.55 -25.20
N CYS A 565 12.80 1.99 -25.04
CA CYS A 565 11.77 2.49 -24.12
C CYS A 565 12.06 1.93 -22.72
N LYS A 566 12.64 2.77 -21.86
CA LYS A 566 13.06 2.46 -20.49
C LYS A 566 12.07 3.07 -19.51
N PHE A 567 11.81 2.35 -18.42
CA PHE A 567 11.20 2.96 -17.24
C PHE A 567 12.17 3.99 -16.66
N LEU A 568 11.68 5.22 -16.51
CA LEU A 568 12.38 6.35 -15.93
C LEU A 568 11.76 6.68 -14.56
N PRO A 569 12.48 7.35 -13.65
CA PRO A 569 12.00 7.57 -12.30
C PRO A 569 10.81 8.54 -12.27
N ILE A 570 9.75 8.10 -11.60
CA ILE A 570 8.58 8.90 -11.24
C ILE A 570 8.98 9.94 -10.19
N ASN A 571 8.49 11.19 -10.31
CA ASN A 571 8.87 12.24 -9.34
C ASN A 571 8.40 11.89 -7.91
N LEU A 572 7.12 11.57 -7.73
CA LEU A 572 6.54 11.22 -6.44
C LEU A 572 5.75 9.90 -6.52
N ASN A 573 6.19 8.89 -5.77
CA ASN A 573 5.52 7.59 -5.68
C ASN A 573 4.89 7.44 -4.28
N LEU A 574 3.60 7.09 -4.23
CA LEU A 574 2.74 7.07 -3.05
C LEU A 574 2.16 5.66 -2.92
N GLY A 575 2.92 4.76 -2.29
CA GLY A 575 2.61 3.33 -2.21
C GLY A 575 2.03 2.89 -0.86
N GLY A 576 0.99 2.06 -0.86
CA GLY A 576 0.47 1.44 0.36
C GLY A 576 0.01 2.44 1.44
N LEU A 577 -0.34 3.67 1.07
CA LEU A 577 -0.70 4.73 2.00
C LEU A 577 -2.14 4.58 2.49
N THR A 578 -2.37 4.79 3.78
CA THR A 578 -3.73 4.81 4.36
C THR A 578 -4.02 6.15 5.03
N ASN A 579 -5.21 6.73 4.79
CA ASN A 579 -5.63 8.01 5.37
C ASN A 579 -4.62 9.15 5.10
N ALA A 580 -4.20 9.31 3.85
CA ALA A 580 -3.13 10.24 3.46
C ALA A 580 -3.64 11.50 2.74
N VAL A 581 -2.96 12.62 2.94
CA VAL A 581 -3.25 13.91 2.31
C VAL A 581 -2.00 14.48 1.64
N VAL A 582 -2.10 14.84 0.37
CA VAL A 582 -1.06 15.55 -0.39
C VAL A 582 -1.67 16.88 -0.82
N LYS A 583 -1.06 18.00 -0.44
CA LYS A 583 -1.63 19.33 -0.67
C LYS A 583 -0.60 20.34 -1.16
N GLY A 584 -0.96 21.10 -2.21
CA GLY A 584 -0.15 22.23 -2.69
C GLY A 584 1.22 21.81 -3.24
N VAL A 585 1.36 20.55 -3.67
CA VAL A 585 2.61 20.03 -4.24
C VAL A 585 2.72 20.44 -5.69
N THR A 586 3.88 20.99 -6.05
CA THR A 586 4.22 21.33 -7.44
C THR A 586 5.22 20.31 -7.99
N SER A 587 4.97 19.73 -9.16
CA SER A 587 5.86 18.76 -9.82
C SER A 587 6.19 19.21 -11.23
N ILE A 588 7.47 19.48 -11.48
CA ILE A 588 7.98 20.11 -12.70
C ILE A 588 8.86 19.11 -13.45
N ASP A 589 8.66 18.99 -14.75
CA ASP A 589 9.46 18.20 -15.71
C ASP A 589 9.87 16.83 -15.13
N SER A 590 8.92 15.91 -14.94
CA SER A 590 9.31 14.56 -14.49
C SER A 590 9.94 13.76 -15.63
N LYS A 591 10.88 12.86 -15.29
CA LYS A 591 11.52 11.97 -16.27
C LYS A 591 10.56 10.90 -16.80
N PHE A 592 9.49 10.62 -16.05
CA PHE A 592 8.39 9.73 -16.39
C PHE A 592 7.10 10.32 -15.80
N PHE A 593 6.23 9.52 -15.19
CA PHE A 593 5.03 10.01 -14.49
C PHE A 593 5.40 11.01 -13.37
N HIS A 594 4.59 12.06 -13.20
CA HIS A 594 4.77 13.04 -12.14
C HIS A 594 4.36 12.52 -10.76
N MET A 595 3.23 11.81 -10.66
CA MET A 595 2.73 11.24 -9.42
C MET A 595 2.13 9.86 -9.66
N ASN A 596 2.40 8.91 -8.76
CA ASN A 596 1.81 7.57 -8.77
C ASN A 596 1.18 7.25 -7.41
N VAL A 597 -0.10 6.83 -7.40
CA VAL A 597 -0.83 6.37 -6.22
C VAL A 597 -1.15 4.89 -6.39
N ILE A 598 -0.43 4.03 -5.67
CA ILE A 598 -0.51 2.56 -5.82
C ILE A 598 -0.84 1.92 -4.48
N GLN A 599 -1.80 0.98 -4.44
CA GLN A 599 -2.23 0.31 -3.19
C GLN A 599 -2.71 1.28 -2.08
N GLY A 600 -3.15 2.49 -2.45
CA GLY A 600 -3.59 3.53 -1.52
C GLY A 600 -5.02 3.33 -1.03
N LYS A 601 -5.32 3.79 0.18
CA LYS A 601 -6.64 3.74 0.78
C LYS A 601 -6.99 5.06 1.47
N ASN A 602 -8.07 5.71 1.04
CA ASN A 602 -8.45 7.04 1.53
C ASN A 602 -7.30 8.06 1.36
N VAL A 603 -6.94 8.34 0.10
CA VAL A 603 -5.84 9.25 -0.27
C VAL A 603 -6.42 10.48 -0.97
N THR A 604 -6.14 11.68 -0.45
CA THR A 604 -6.59 12.94 -1.04
C THR A 604 -5.41 13.73 -1.60
N LEU A 605 -5.46 14.07 -2.88
CA LEU A 605 -4.54 14.98 -3.56
C LEU A 605 -5.29 16.28 -3.84
N SER A 606 -4.78 17.41 -3.34
CA SER A 606 -5.45 18.71 -3.40
C SER A 606 -4.50 19.82 -3.83
N ASP A 607 -5.00 20.78 -4.61
CA ASP A 607 -4.26 21.96 -5.07
C ASP A 607 -2.92 21.60 -5.77
N ILE A 608 -2.89 20.46 -6.48
CA ILE A 608 -1.68 19.93 -7.14
C ILE A 608 -1.39 20.72 -8.42
N THR A 609 -0.13 21.10 -8.63
CA THR A 609 0.34 21.71 -9.88
C THR A 609 1.35 20.81 -10.57
N ILE A 610 1.09 20.44 -11.82
CA ILE A 610 1.98 19.62 -12.65
C ILE A 610 2.29 20.37 -13.95
N THR A 611 3.57 20.47 -14.30
CA THR A 611 4.02 21.10 -15.55
C THR A 611 5.15 20.32 -16.21
N ALA A 612 4.92 19.89 -17.44
CA ALA A 612 5.91 19.45 -18.41
C ALA A 612 5.49 19.88 -19.83
N PRO A 613 6.39 19.86 -20.83
CA PRO A 613 6.07 20.17 -22.23
C PRO A 613 5.03 19.21 -22.83
N GLY A 614 4.23 19.70 -23.77
CA GLY A 614 3.20 18.88 -24.46
C GLY A 614 3.75 17.77 -25.35
N ASP A 615 5.06 17.74 -25.60
CA ASP A 615 5.79 16.73 -26.37
C ASP A 615 6.69 15.83 -25.50
N SER A 616 6.59 15.93 -24.16
CA SER A 616 7.35 15.11 -23.21
C SER A 616 6.74 13.72 -23.02
N GLU A 617 7.38 12.69 -23.56
CA GLU A 617 6.83 11.32 -23.59
C GLU A 617 6.61 10.71 -22.21
N ASN A 618 5.48 10.02 -22.03
CA ASN A 618 5.16 9.24 -20.83
C ASN A 618 5.29 10.02 -19.52
N THR A 619 4.87 11.28 -19.56
CA THR A 619 4.81 12.19 -18.41
C THR A 619 3.42 12.23 -17.79
N ASP A 620 2.80 11.08 -17.55
CA ASP A 620 1.47 11.03 -16.92
C ASP A 620 1.41 11.90 -15.66
N GLY A 621 0.33 12.66 -15.49
CA GLY A 621 0.20 13.59 -14.37
C GLY A 621 0.03 12.86 -13.05
N ILE A 622 -1.14 12.27 -12.84
CA ILE A 622 -1.44 11.45 -11.67
C ILE A 622 -1.92 10.07 -12.13
N HIS A 623 -1.09 9.06 -11.95
CA HIS A 623 -1.48 7.66 -12.14
C HIS A 623 -2.08 7.09 -10.84
N ILE A 624 -3.16 6.31 -10.95
CA ILE A 624 -3.78 5.59 -9.83
C ILE A 624 -3.89 4.12 -10.20
N GLY A 625 -3.42 3.22 -9.34
CA GLY A 625 -3.62 1.78 -9.47
C GLY A 625 -3.96 1.14 -8.13
N ARG A 626 -4.77 0.07 -8.14
CA ARG A 626 -5.06 -0.83 -7.01
C ARG A 626 -5.43 -0.12 -5.70
N SER A 627 -6.06 1.05 -5.83
CA SER A 627 -6.30 1.99 -4.73
C SER A 627 -7.80 2.18 -4.52
N THR A 628 -8.23 2.39 -3.27
CA THR A 628 -9.65 2.58 -2.93
C THR A 628 -9.90 3.89 -2.19
N GLY A 629 -10.80 4.73 -2.69
CA GLY A 629 -11.10 6.03 -2.08
C GLY A 629 -9.99 7.04 -2.35
N VAL A 630 -9.74 7.34 -3.64
CA VAL A 630 -8.77 8.37 -4.05
C VAL A 630 -9.52 9.61 -4.50
N SER A 631 -9.13 10.79 -4.02
CA SER A 631 -9.72 12.06 -4.44
C SER A 631 -8.65 12.99 -5.01
N ILE A 632 -8.84 13.49 -6.23
CA ILE A 632 -8.02 14.53 -6.85
C ILE A 632 -8.88 15.79 -6.96
N LEU A 633 -8.50 16.86 -6.25
CA LEU A 633 -9.30 18.07 -6.07
C LEU A 633 -8.52 19.32 -6.50
N GLY A 634 -9.05 20.09 -7.46
CA GLY A 634 -8.50 21.41 -7.83
C GLY A 634 -7.13 21.38 -8.52
N ALA A 635 -6.72 20.25 -9.09
CA ALA A 635 -5.40 20.11 -9.72
C ALA A 635 -5.30 20.86 -11.06
N THR A 636 -4.12 21.40 -11.37
CA THR A 636 -3.77 21.96 -12.69
C THR A 636 -2.59 21.19 -13.28
N ILE A 637 -2.80 20.53 -14.41
CA ILE A 637 -1.89 19.50 -14.95
C ILE A 637 -1.60 19.78 -16.43
N LYS A 638 -0.32 19.90 -16.76
CA LYS A 638 0.21 20.02 -18.12
C LYS A 638 1.27 18.96 -18.35
N THR A 639 1.08 18.11 -19.35
CA THR A 639 1.88 16.90 -19.59
C THR A 639 1.97 16.61 -21.09
N GLY A 640 2.84 15.68 -21.49
CA GLY A 640 2.84 15.09 -22.83
C GLY A 640 2.11 13.75 -22.93
N ASP A 641 1.61 13.21 -21.81
CA ASP A 641 0.78 11.98 -21.75
C ASP A 641 -0.49 12.20 -20.89
N ASP A 642 -1.13 11.14 -20.38
CA ASP A 642 -2.41 11.22 -19.64
C ASP A 642 -2.35 12.21 -18.46
N CYS A 643 -3.36 13.08 -18.35
CA CYS A 643 -3.47 14.05 -17.25
C CYS A 643 -3.74 13.33 -15.92
N VAL A 644 -4.70 12.39 -15.96
CA VAL A 644 -4.96 11.41 -14.89
C VAL A 644 -5.20 10.07 -15.56
N SER A 645 -4.50 9.02 -15.13
CA SER A 645 -4.64 7.66 -15.66
C SER A 645 -4.99 6.66 -14.55
N LEU A 646 -5.91 5.73 -14.81
CA LEU A 646 -6.37 4.71 -13.85
C LEU A 646 -6.05 3.30 -14.34
N GLY A 647 -5.20 2.57 -13.61
CA GLY A 647 -4.92 1.14 -13.79
C GLY A 647 -5.88 0.22 -13.02
N ASP A 648 -5.57 -1.08 -13.06
CA ASP A 648 -6.39 -2.15 -12.47
C ASP A 648 -6.64 -1.96 -10.96
N GLY A 649 -7.77 -2.47 -10.46
CA GLY A 649 -8.12 -2.44 -9.03
C GLY A 649 -8.41 -1.06 -8.44
N SER A 650 -8.53 -0.02 -9.28
CA SER A 650 -8.86 1.34 -8.84
C SER A 650 -10.35 1.47 -8.53
N LYS A 651 -10.71 1.80 -7.28
CA LYS A 651 -12.10 1.83 -6.80
C LYS A 651 -12.43 3.12 -6.06
N GLN A 652 -13.67 3.63 -6.20
CA GLN A 652 -14.14 4.83 -5.52
C GLN A 652 -13.18 6.02 -5.73
N VAL A 653 -12.97 6.41 -6.98
CA VAL A 653 -12.08 7.51 -7.37
C VAL A 653 -12.90 8.75 -7.73
N ASN A 654 -12.63 9.88 -7.09
CA ASN A 654 -13.23 11.18 -7.40
C ASN A 654 -12.19 12.13 -8.01
N ILE A 655 -12.49 12.73 -9.15
CA ILE A 655 -11.63 13.69 -9.86
C ILE A 655 -12.48 14.94 -10.07
N GLU A 656 -12.19 16.01 -9.34
CA GLU A 656 -13.05 17.19 -9.30
C GLU A 656 -12.29 18.52 -9.44
N ASN A 657 -12.85 19.44 -10.22
CA ASN A 657 -12.29 20.76 -10.49
C ASN A 657 -10.86 20.72 -11.10
N VAL A 658 -10.56 19.68 -11.89
CA VAL A 658 -9.23 19.49 -12.51
C VAL A 658 -9.14 20.20 -13.85
N LYS A 659 -8.01 20.88 -14.08
CA LYS A 659 -7.64 21.50 -15.36
C LYS A 659 -6.51 20.72 -16.01
N CYS A 660 -6.77 20.10 -17.15
CA CYS A 660 -5.79 19.35 -17.95
C CYS A 660 -5.46 20.12 -19.23
N GLY A 661 -4.19 20.23 -19.64
CA GLY A 661 -3.87 20.72 -20.97
C GLY A 661 -2.52 21.43 -21.13
N PRO A 662 -1.63 20.99 -22.04
CA PRO A 662 -1.75 19.83 -22.95
C PRO A 662 -1.67 18.47 -22.23
N GLY A 663 -1.82 17.38 -22.99
CA GLY A 663 -1.72 15.99 -22.53
C GLY A 663 -2.68 15.04 -23.27
N HIS A 664 -2.86 13.82 -22.77
CA HIS A 664 -3.78 12.82 -23.36
C HIS A 664 -5.18 12.79 -22.72
N GLY A 665 -5.47 13.65 -21.74
CA GLY A 665 -6.79 13.74 -21.09
C GLY A 665 -6.93 12.85 -19.86
N ILE A 666 -8.16 12.57 -19.45
CA ILE A 666 -8.46 11.71 -18.29
C ILE A 666 -8.82 10.32 -18.81
N SER A 667 -8.03 9.31 -18.44
CA SER A 667 -8.06 7.98 -19.04
C SER A 667 -8.26 6.86 -18.02
N ILE A 668 -9.27 6.01 -18.27
CA ILE A 668 -9.42 4.72 -17.60
C ILE A 668 -8.72 3.65 -18.44
N GLY A 669 -7.82 2.89 -17.83
CA GLY A 669 -7.01 1.86 -18.46
C GLY A 669 -5.63 2.34 -18.91
N SER A 670 -4.91 1.56 -19.72
CA SER A 670 -5.43 0.43 -20.50
C SER A 670 -5.70 -0.81 -19.66
N LEU A 671 -6.90 -1.37 -19.75
CA LEU A 671 -7.30 -2.60 -19.07
C LEU A 671 -7.30 -3.82 -20.01
N GLY A 672 -7.19 -5.02 -19.47
CA GLY A 672 -7.24 -6.28 -20.19
C GLY A 672 -5.92 -6.69 -20.85
N LYS A 673 -4.78 -6.14 -20.42
CA LYS A 673 -3.46 -6.54 -20.92
C LYS A 673 -2.92 -7.76 -20.19
N TYR A 674 -3.20 -7.88 -18.89
CA TYR A 674 -2.67 -8.93 -18.03
C TYR A 674 -3.76 -9.88 -17.53
N LYS A 675 -3.34 -11.08 -17.12
CA LYS A 675 -4.20 -11.99 -16.38
C LYS A 675 -4.42 -11.41 -14.97
N ASP A 676 -5.59 -11.70 -14.41
CA ASP A 676 -5.94 -11.42 -13.00
C ASP A 676 -6.00 -9.92 -12.61
N GLU A 677 -6.12 -9.03 -13.60
CA GLU A 677 -6.41 -7.60 -13.39
C GLU A 677 -7.66 -7.40 -12.52
N GLN A 678 -7.53 -6.57 -11.48
CA GLN A 678 -8.63 -6.29 -10.58
C GLN A 678 -9.65 -5.30 -11.18
N PRO A 679 -10.95 -5.40 -10.85
CA PRO A 679 -11.97 -4.51 -11.38
C PRO A 679 -11.73 -3.02 -11.09
N VAL A 680 -12.06 -2.17 -12.06
CA VAL A 680 -12.17 -0.72 -11.86
C VAL A 680 -13.63 -0.37 -11.56
N GLU A 681 -13.92 0.26 -10.41
CA GLU A 681 -15.30 0.41 -9.92
C GLU A 681 -15.55 1.78 -9.26
N GLY A 682 -16.56 2.51 -9.71
CA GLY A 682 -16.98 3.76 -9.06
C GLY A 682 -15.97 4.89 -9.29
N VAL A 683 -15.92 5.41 -10.51
CA VAL A 683 -15.09 6.55 -10.89
C VAL A 683 -16.00 7.73 -11.21
N THR A 684 -15.75 8.88 -10.61
CA THR A 684 -16.47 10.12 -10.88
C THR A 684 -15.49 11.19 -11.34
N VAL A 685 -15.76 11.81 -12.49
CA VAL A 685 -15.02 12.96 -13.03
C VAL A 685 -16.00 14.11 -13.15
N LYS A 686 -15.74 15.22 -12.46
CA LYS A 686 -16.70 16.32 -12.37
C LYS A 686 -16.08 17.72 -12.39
N HIS A 687 -16.76 18.68 -13.03
CA HIS A 687 -16.34 20.09 -13.09
C HIS A 687 -14.93 20.29 -13.71
N CYS A 688 -14.52 19.41 -14.62
CA CYS A 688 -13.17 19.45 -15.21
C CYS A 688 -13.11 20.30 -16.48
N THR A 689 -11.93 20.87 -16.77
CA THR A 689 -11.64 21.58 -18.03
C THR A 689 -10.45 20.92 -18.73
N LEU A 690 -10.59 20.61 -20.01
CA LEU A 690 -9.55 19.96 -20.82
C LEU A 690 -9.24 20.81 -22.05
N THR A 691 -7.99 21.29 -22.15
CA THR A 691 -7.57 22.28 -23.15
C THR A 691 -6.43 21.75 -24.01
N GLY A 692 -6.64 21.61 -25.32
CA GLY A 692 -5.62 21.16 -26.27
C GLY A 692 -5.09 19.74 -26.03
N THR A 693 -5.88 18.87 -25.38
CA THR A 693 -5.52 17.48 -25.13
C THR A 693 -5.88 16.56 -26.30
N THR A 694 -5.16 15.44 -26.46
CA THR A 694 -5.45 14.49 -27.55
C THR A 694 -6.73 13.67 -27.32
N ASN A 695 -7.16 13.53 -26.06
CA ASN A 695 -8.48 13.01 -25.70
C ASN A 695 -9.07 13.86 -24.57
N GLY A 696 -10.39 13.80 -24.41
CA GLY A 696 -11.08 14.40 -23.28
C GLY A 696 -11.19 13.38 -22.16
N VAL A 697 -12.34 12.71 -22.10
CA VAL A 697 -12.59 11.57 -21.21
C VAL A 697 -12.54 10.26 -22.00
N ARG A 698 -11.68 9.33 -21.56
CA ARG A 698 -11.31 8.12 -22.31
C ARG A 698 -11.42 6.86 -21.46
N ILE A 699 -11.94 5.77 -22.04
CA ILE A 699 -11.84 4.41 -21.50
C ILE A 699 -11.15 3.55 -22.58
N LYS A 700 -10.04 2.88 -22.25
CA LYS A 700 -9.23 2.08 -23.19
C LYS A 700 -9.05 0.64 -22.69
N THR A 701 -9.38 -0.36 -23.53
CA THR A 701 -9.20 -1.78 -23.20
C THR A 701 -8.58 -2.57 -24.36
N TRP A 702 -7.67 -3.48 -24.07
CA TRP A 702 -6.95 -4.25 -25.08
C TRP A 702 -7.86 -5.29 -25.79
N PRO A 703 -7.68 -5.52 -27.11
CA PRO A 703 -8.25 -6.67 -27.80
C PRO A 703 -7.56 -7.97 -27.37
N ALA A 704 -8.21 -9.11 -27.58
CA ALA A 704 -7.78 -10.43 -27.08
C ALA A 704 -7.53 -10.53 -25.57
N SER A 705 -8.12 -9.64 -24.77
CA SER A 705 -7.87 -9.61 -23.33
C SER A 705 -8.33 -10.87 -22.59
N PRO A 706 -7.77 -11.15 -21.41
CA PRO A 706 -8.44 -11.90 -20.36
C PRO A 706 -9.79 -11.26 -19.98
N GLU A 707 -10.61 -12.02 -19.25
CA GLU A 707 -11.85 -11.49 -18.68
C GLU A 707 -11.53 -10.49 -17.56
N GLY A 708 -12.29 -9.40 -17.50
CA GLY A 708 -12.10 -8.31 -16.56
C GLY A 708 -13.32 -7.39 -16.56
N SER A 709 -13.35 -6.36 -15.71
CA SER A 709 -14.50 -5.44 -15.67
C SER A 709 -14.13 -4.01 -15.26
N ALA A 710 -14.88 -3.07 -15.82
CA ALA A 710 -14.87 -1.66 -15.45
C ALA A 710 -16.32 -1.16 -15.34
N SER A 711 -16.71 -0.60 -14.19
CA SER A 711 -18.10 -0.17 -13.99
C SER A 711 -18.33 1.01 -13.04
N GLY A 712 -19.49 1.65 -13.15
CA GLY A 712 -19.86 2.83 -12.35
C GLY A 712 -18.96 4.03 -12.66
N MET A 713 -18.84 4.39 -13.95
CA MET A 713 -17.92 5.42 -14.42
C MET A 713 -18.69 6.63 -14.96
N HIS A 714 -18.65 7.74 -14.25
CA HIS A 714 -19.50 8.90 -14.49
C HIS A 714 -18.66 10.15 -14.78
N PHE A 715 -18.84 10.73 -15.96
CA PHE A 715 -18.16 11.94 -16.43
C PHE A 715 -19.20 13.04 -16.59
N GLU A 716 -19.15 14.06 -15.72
CA GLU A 716 -20.17 15.08 -15.59
C GLU A 716 -19.58 16.50 -15.63
N ASP A 717 -20.32 17.47 -16.18
CA ASP A 717 -19.98 18.90 -16.13
C ASP A 717 -18.57 19.23 -16.69
N VAL A 718 -18.19 18.58 -17.81
CA VAL A 718 -16.84 18.69 -18.40
C VAL A 718 -16.81 19.71 -19.53
N THR A 719 -15.84 20.64 -19.48
CA THR A 719 -15.59 21.63 -20.54
C THR A 719 -14.39 21.23 -21.39
N MET A 720 -14.57 21.23 -22.71
CA MET A 720 -13.57 20.86 -23.71
C MET A 720 -13.16 22.10 -24.51
N GLU A 721 -11.86 22.35 -24.66
CA GLU A 721 -11.32 23.44 -25.44
C GLU A 721 -10.30 22.90 -26.45
N ASN A 722 -10.71 22.81 -27.73
CA ASN A 722 -9.87 22.29 -28.81
C ASN A 722 -9.28 20.89 -28.52
N VAL A 723 -10.11 19.97 -28.01
CA VAL A 723 -9.71 18.60 -27.64
C VAL A 723 -9.87 17.65 -28.83
N SER A 724 -8.89 16.79 -29.13
CA SER A 724 -8.94 15.99 -30.37
C SER A 724 -9.97 14.85 -30.36
N ASN A 725 -10.09 14.10 -29.26
CA ASN A 725 -11.10 13.03 -29.08
C ASN A 725 -11.88 13.27 -27.77
N PRO A 726 -12.90 14.15 -27.74
CA PRO A 726 -13.54 14.61 -26.50
C PRO A 726 -14.15 13.50 -25.63
N ILE A 727 -14.90 12.57 -26.23
CA ILE A 727 -15.53 11.43 -25.52
C ILE A 727 -15.16 10.14 -26.25
N LEU A 728 -14.45 9.24 -25.58
CA LEU A 728 -13.92 8.01 -26.20
C LEU A 728 -14.11 6.77 -25.29
N ILE A 729 -14.78 5.75 -25.82
CA ILE A 729 -14.58 4.35 -25.41
C ILE A 729 -13.86 3.64 -26.56
N ASP A 730 -12.74 3.01 -26.27
CA ASP A 730 -11.90 2.29 -27.22
C ASP A 730 -11.58 0.88 -26.68
N GLN A 731 -12.39 -0.11 -27.10
CA GLN A 731 -12.13 -1.53 -26.81
C GLN A 731 -11.30 -2.24 -27.88
N GLU A 732 -10.70 -1.47 -28.79
CA GLU A 732 -9.78 -1.95 -29.83
C GLU A 732 -8.36 -1.36 -29.62
N TYR A 733 -8.07 -0.86 -28.41
CA TYR A 733 -6.84 -0.13 -28.07
C TYR A 733 -5.59 -0.97 -28.34
N CYS A 734 -4.86 -0.60 -29.39
CA CYS A 734 -3.75 -1.36 -29.96
C CYS A 734 -2.51 -0.46 -30.20
N PRO A 735 -1.84 0.03 -29.14
CA PRO A 735 -0.70 0.91 -29.28
C PRO A 735 0.42 0.24 -30.09
N TRP A 736 0.97 0.99 -31.05
CA TRP A 736 2.01 0.54 -32.00
C TRP A 736 1.66 -0.74 -32.79
N ASN A 737 0.37 -1.08 -32.92
CA ASN A 737 -0.12 -2.35 -33.48
C ASN A 737 0.39 -3.61 -32.74
N GLN A 738 0.77 -3.49 -31.46
CA GLN A 738 1.33 -4.59 -30.65
C GLN A 738 0.25 -5.40 -29.92
N CYS A 739 -0.83 -5.75 -30.62
CA CYS A 739 -1.95 -6.50 -30.09
C CYS A 739 -2.43 -7.58 -31.07
N THR A 740 -3.23 -8.55 -30.59
CA THR A 740 -3.89 -9.52 -31.45
C THR A 740 -5.17 -8.91 -32.05
N ALA A 741 -5.01 -8.10 -33.09
CA ALA A 741 -6.11 -7.42 -33.77
C ALA A 741 -7.19 -8.39 -34.29
N GLY A 742 -8.43 -7.90 -34.39
CA GLY A 742 -9.59 -8.68 -34.86
C GLY A 742 -10.24 -9.59 -33.81
N VAL A 743 -9.52 -9.96 -32.75
CA VAL A 743 -10.07 -10.69 -31.59
C VAL A 743 -10.65 -9.68 -30.58
N PRO A 744 -11.93 -9.78 -30.17
CA PRO A 744 -12.56 -8.80 -29.30
C PRO A 744 -11.92 -8.71 -27.91
N SER A 745 -12.00 -7.54 -27.27
CA SER A 745 -11.76 -7.42 -25.84
C SER A 745 -12.84 -8.18 -25.05
N LYS A 746 -12.43 -8.81 -23.95
CA LYS A 746 -13.31 -9.46 -22.96
C LYS A 746 -13.52 -8.62 -21.69
N VAL A 747 -12.95 -7.42 -21.61
CA VAL A 747 -13.22 -6.52 -20.48
C VAL A 747 -14.67 -6.02 -20.59
N LYS A 748 -15.50 -6.37 -19.60
CA LYS A 748 -16.88 -5.90 -19.53
C LYS A 748 -16.93 -4.45 -19.03
N ILE A 749 -17.33 -3.54 -19.92
CA ILE A 749 -17.66 -2.15 -19.57
C ILE A 749 -19.16 -2.05 -19.31
N SER A 750 -19.55 -1.53 -18.15
CA SER A 750 -20.98 -1.33 -17.84
C SER A 750 -21.25 -0.20 -16.86
N ASP A 751 -22.45 0.39 -16.88
CA ASP A 751 -22.86 1.48 -15.98
C ASP A 751 -21.91 2.70 -16.13
N VAL A 752 -22.00 3.34 -17.30
CA VAL A 752 -21.13 4.45 -17.70
C VAL A 752 -21.99 5.62 -18.13
N SER A 753 -21.70 6.84 -17.68
CA SER A 753 -22.45 8.02 -18.12
C SER A 753 -21.57 9.19 -18.52
N PHE A 754 -21.91 9.84 -19.63
CA PHE A 754 -21.32 11.11 -20.09
C PHE A 754 -22.42 12.17 -20.06
N LYS A 755 -22.31 13.18 -19.18
CA LYS A 755 -23.38 14.18 -18.94
C LYS A 755 -22.87 15.62 -18.93
N ASN A 756 -23.61 16.54 -19.55
CA ASN A 756 -23.29 17.98 -19.58
C ASN A 756 -21.84 18.26 -20.04
N ILE A 757 -21.45 17.65 -21.18
CA ILE A 757 -20.10 17.81 -21.75
C ILE A 757 -20.18 18.78 -22.94
N LYS A 758 -19.42 19.87 -22.87
CA LYS A 758 -19.58 21.01 -23.78
C LYS A 758 -18.25 21.63 -24.22
N GLY A 759 -18.28 22.36 -25.34
CA GLY A 759 -17.17 23.18 -25.81
C GLY A 759 -16.72 22.78 -27.23
N THR A 760 -15.42 22.79 -27.49
CA THR A 760 -14.87 22.64 -28.85
C THR A 760 -13.94 21.45 -29.01
N SER A 761 -14.00 20.85 -30.19
CA SER A 761 -13.17 19.72 -30.62
C SER A 761 -12.18 20.13 -31.70
N ALA A 762 -10.96 19.60 -31.65
CA ALA A 762 -9.95 19.74 -32.69
C ALA A 762 -10.17 18.76 -33.87
N THR A 763 -10.98 17.70 -33.69
CA THR A 763 -11.35 16.77 -34.77
C THR A 763 -12.86 16.62 -34.95
N LYS A 764 -13.26 16.04 -36.08
CA LYS A 764 -14.66 15.89 -36.48
C LYS A 764 -15.45 14.90 -35.62
N VAL A 765 -14.80 13.84 -35.12
CA VAL A 765 -15.45 12.79 -34.33
C VAL A 765 -15.42 13.20 -32.87
N VAL A 766 -16.53 13.74 -32.36
CA VAL A 766 -16.58 14.34 -31.03
C VAL A 766 -17.04 13.35 -29.94
N VAL A 767 -17.77 12.30 -30.36
CA VAL A 767 -18.14 11.15 -29.52
C VAL A 767 -17.79 9.87 -30.27
N LYS A 768 -16.96 9.00 -29.69
CA LYS A 768 -16.65 7.68 -30.23
C LYS A 768 -16.85 6.60 -29.17
N LEU A 769 -17.84 5.74 -29.36
CA LEU A 769 -18.15 4.63 -28.45
C LEU A 769 -17.88 3.31 -29.18
N ALA A 770 -16.61 2.92 -29.26
CA ALA A 770 -16.15 1.69 -29.91
C ALA A 770 -16.11 0.53 -28.90
N CYS A 771 -17.26 -0.07 -28.64
CA CYS A 771 -17.39 -1.19 -27.69
C CYS A 771 -17.10 -2.55 -28.35
N SER A 772 -16.77 -3.54 -27.53
CA SER A 772 -16.40 -4.88 -27.99
C SER A 772 -17.58 -5.63 -28.60
N LYS A 773 -17.36 -6.25 -29.77
CA LYS A 773 -18.30 -7.20 -30.38
C LYS A 773 -18.48 -8.49 -29.57
N GLY A 774 -17.50 -8.84 -28.73
CA GLY A 774 -17.52 -10.05 -27.89
C GLY A 774 -18.19 -9.83 -26.54
N VAL A 775 -18.03 -8.63 -25.97
CA VAL A 775 -18.66 -8.20 -24.72
C VAL A 775 -19.16 -6.75 -24.89
N PRO A 776 -20.35 -6.54 -25.49
CA PRO A 776 -20.93 -5.22 -25.72
C PRO A 776 -21.05 -4.38 -24.44
N CYS A 777 -20.95 -3.05 -24.57
CA CYS A 777 -21.11 -2.16 -23.41
C CYS A 777 -22.58 -2.14 -22.94
N GLU A 778 -22.79 -2.30 -21.63
CA GLU A 778 -24.12 -2.31 -21.01
C GLU A 778 -24.39 -1.03 -20.22
N LYS A 779 -25.64 -0.55 -20.19
CA LYS A 779 -26.06 0.61 -19.38
C LYS A 779 -25.18 1.86 -19.59
N VAL A 780 -24.90 2.19 -20.85
CA VAL A 780 -24.25 3.47 -21.19
C VAL A 780 -25.33 4.55 -21.27
N GLU A 781 -25.12 5.70 -20.64
CA GLU A 781 -25.99 6.88 -20.76
C GLU A 781 -25.20 8.04 -21.37
N VAL A 782 -25.81 8.78 -22.30
CA VAL A 782 -25.23 10.00 -22.87
C VAL A 782 -26.26 11.13 -22.78
N GLY A 783 -25.92 12.19 -22.04
CA GLY A 783 -26.82 13.27 -21.66
C GLY A 783 -26.22 14.65 -21.93
N ASP A 784 -27.02 15.57 -22.46
CA ASP A 784 -26.67 17.00 -22.60
C ASP A 784 -25.25 17.26 -23.18
N ILE A 785 -25.02 16.79 -24.41
CA ILE A 785 -23.75 16.98 -25.13
C ILE A 785 -23.86 18.20 -26.05
N ASN A 786 -22.90 19.13 -25.96
CA ASN A 786 -22.81 20.29 -26.85
C ASN A 786 -21.37 20.57 -27.28
N LEU A 787 -20.88 19.77 -28.24
CA LEU A 787 -19.51 19.79 -28.75
C LEU A 787 -19.47 20.28 -30.21
N GLU A 788 -18.74 21.37 -30.43
CA GLU A 788 -18.61 22.00 -31.74
C GLU A 788 -17.26 21.69 -32.39
N TYR A 789 -17.26 21.45 -33.70
CA TYR A 789 -16.05 21.31 -34.51
C TYR A 789 -16.04 22.42 -35.56
N HIS A 790 -14.98 23.23 -35.56
CA HIS A 790 -14.84 24.40 -36.44
C HIS A 790 -13.87 24.18 -37.62
N GLY A 791 -13.44 22.94 -37.87
CA GLY A 791 -12.58 22.63 -39.01
C GLY A 791 -13.34 22.51 -40.33
N THR A 792 -12.60 22.51 -41.44
CA THR A 792 -13.16 22.57 -42.81
C THR A 792 -13.81 21.28 -43.30
N ASN A 793 -13.67 20.16 -42.58
CA ASN A 793 -13.97 18.81 -43.09
C ASN A 793 -15.43 18.36 -42.82
N GLY A 794 -16.35 19.33 -42.74
CA GLY A 794 -17.77 19.16 -42.41
C GLY A 794 -18.07 19.31 -40.91
N ILE A 795 -19.31 19.00 -40.52
CA ILE A 795 -19.81 19.15 -39.14
C ILE A 795 -19.27 18.09 -38.17
N ALA A 796 -19.37 18.35 -36.87
CA ALA A 796 -19.13 17.37 -35.81
C ALA A 796 -20.04 16.13 -35.97
N ILE A 797 -19.51 14.93 -35.70
CA ILE A 797 -20.22 13.65 -35.79
C ILE A 797 -19.94 12.75 -34.59
N SER A 798 -20.76 11.70 -34.42
CA SER A 798 -20.53 10.59 -33.49
C SER A 798 -20.32 9.26 -34.22
N GLU A 799 -19.51 8.37 -33.63
CA GLU A 799 -19.28 7.00 -34.09
C GLU A 799 -19.62 6.03 -32.94
N CYS A 800 -20.43 4.99 -33.19
CA CYS A 800 -20.81 4.02 -32.15
C CYS A 800 -20.83 2.60 -32.72
N SER A 801 -20.24 1.64 -31.98
CA SER A 801 -20.29 0.21 -32.30
C SER A 801 -20.54 -0.61 -31.04
N ASN A 802 -21.32 -1.69 -31.17
CA ASN A 802 -21.64 -2.65 -30.10
C ASN A 802 -22.13 -1.99 -28.79
N VAL A 803 -22.91 -0.91 -28.90
CA VAL A 803 -23.50 -0.18 -27.79
C VAL A 803 -24.87 0.37 -28.20
N LYS A 804 -25.78 0.47 -27.23
CA LYS A 804 -27.07 1.16 -27.36
C LYS A 804 -27.23 2.08 -26.16
N PRO A 805 -26.73 3.33 -26.23
CA PRO A 805 -26.79 4.22 -25.08
C PRO A 805 -28.23 4.69 -24.85
N THR A 806 -28.58 4.91 -23.58
CA THR A 806 -29.75 5.69 -23.21
C THR A 806 -29.41 7.16 -23.43
N LEU A 807 -30.16 7.85 -24.28
CA LEU A 807 -29.97 9.27 -24.55
C LEU A 807 -30.87 10.12 -23.64
N SER A 808 -30.32 11.19 -23.09
CA SER A 808 -31.04 12.18 -22.27
C SER A 808 -30.69 13.61 -22.70
N GLY A 809 -31.59 14.57 -22.46
CA GLY A 809 -31.33 15.98 -22.77
C GLY A 809 -31.04 16.28 -24.26
N LYS A 810 -30.27 17.35 -24.55
CA LYS A 810 -29.91 17.72 -25.93
C LYS A 810 -28.61 17.05 -26.37
N GLN A 811 -28.60 16.47 -27.57
CA GLN A 811 -27.40 15.94 -28.21
C GLN A 811 -27.01 16.82 -29.41
N SER A 812 -25.84 17.47 -29.33
CA SER A 812 -25.29 18.34 -30.37
C SER A 812 -23.78 18.09 -30.51
N PRO A 813 -23.34 17.32 -31.53
CA PRO A 813 -24.14 16.65 -32.56
C PRO A 813 -24.97 15.48 -31.99
N ALA A 814 -25.87 14.95 -32.82
CA ALA A 814 -26.57 13.70 -32.58
C ALA A 814 -25.62 12.55 -32.20
N VAL A 815 -26.00 11.74 -31.21
CA VAL A 815 -25.18 10.65 -30.66
C VAL A 815 -25.78 9.29 -31.04
N CYS A 816 -25.02 8.49 -31.79
CA CYS A 816 -25.38 7.15 -32.25
C CYS A 816 -26.64 7.05 -33.16
N ASP A 817 -27.07 8.16 -33.78
CA ASP A 817 -28.25 8.23 -34.67
C ASP A 817 -28.01 7.61 -36.06
N GLY A 818 -27.72 6.30 -36.10
CA GLY A 818 -28.13 5.41 -37.18
C GLY A 818 -27.15 5.04 -38.30
N ALA A 819 -27.21 3.76 -38.67
CA ALA A 819 -27.04 3.22 -40.02
C ALA A 819 -25.68 3.34 -40.76
N GLY A 820 -24.61 2.85 -40.13
CA GLY A 820 -23.45 2.30 -40.84
C GLY A 820 -23.59 0.79 -41.06
N GLY A 821 -24.45 0.37 -42.00
CA GLY A 821 -24.53 -1.04 -42.43
C GLY A 821 -23.20 -1.53 -43.00
N GLY A 822 -22.87 -2.80 -42.78
CA GLY A 822 -21.49 -3.30 -42.95
C GLY A 822 -20.89 -3.07 -44.34
N ALA A 823 -19.72 -2.43 -44.35
CA ALA A 823 -18.70 -2.69 -45.37
C ALA A 823 -17.82 -3.83 -44.84
N ALA A 824 -17.89 -5.00 -45.48
CA ALA A 824 -16.91 -6.05 -45.24
C ALA A 824 -15.52 -5.54 -45.65
N ALA A 825 -14.48 -5.91 -44.90
CA ALA A 825 -13.12 -5.64 -45.33
C ALA A 825 -12.86 -6.32 -46.68
N PRO A 826 -12.21 -5.65 -47.66
CA PRO A 826 -11.65 -6.35 -48.81
C PRO A 826 -10.58 -7.35 -48.31
N ALA A 827 -10.57 -8.53 -48.93
CA ALA A 827 -9.75 -9.68 -48.54
C ALA A 827 -8.25 -9.49 -48.82
#